data_AF-A0A0H3PE02-F1
#
_entry.id   AF-A0A0H3PE02-F1
#
_cell.length_a   1.000
_cell.length_b   1.000
_cell.length_c   1.000
_cell.angle_alpha   90.00
_cell.angle_beta   90.00
_cell.angle_gamma   90.00
#
_symmetry.space_group_name_H-M   'P 1'
#
loop_
_entity.id
_entity.type
_entity.pdbx_description
1 polymer ?
#
loop_
_entity_poly.entity_id
_entity_poly.type
_entity_poly.pdbx_seq_one_letter_code
_entity_poly.pdbx_strand_id
1 'polypeptide(L)'
;VLKARIQAVISRGTSAIAKQTNVTIEAYNGRGLHDLKDRPSTLGNLTVKGHLILVGSHSEDAGNLSISTGAVFKANTSDSLNITGSFTNNGDSDIYINQGVVNLRDIINDSNLNITTNSKTGKGSIIKGNITNNKGDLNITNNGRGTEIQIGGNISQKEGNLTISSDKVNITKQITIKAGVDEDSSSSSTKSNANLTIKTKTLELTNDLNISGFNKAEITAKNDSNLTIGKASSGDAKKVTFDKVKDSKISANGHKVTLNSEVETSNGNSDATGNSNGNNAGLTISAKDVAVNNNITSHKTVNISASEGGITTKADTTINAATGSVEVTAKTGDIKGEIESASGNVNITASGNTLNVSNITGQNVTVTANSGAVTTTKGSTINATTGNANITTQTGSINGKVESSSGSVTLIATGQTLAVGNISGSTVTVTANNAKLTTTEGSTINATTGAATISTKEGDLKGEIEAKQGSVKVTAKEGNLTVLNVTAKNDVTVKAEKGTLTTTSGGTIKSEESGVNLTAKSGNINGDINATSGAVTVTANTDTLSVANITSKTATLTANSGALTTLAGSTIKGTESVTTSSQSGSIGGEISGSTVKVTASGSLTTQSGSKIEAKAGEANVTSATGTIGGTVSGNTVNVTANTGGLTVEDNAKIDATNGAATLTATSGKLTTQAGSSITSTGDQVNLSAQDGSIAGKINAANVTLNTTGTLTTVAGSDIKATSGTLVINAKDAKLDGAASGDRTVVNATNASGSGSVTAVTSSNVNITGDLSTVNGLNIISKNGKNTVVLKGAEIDVKYIQPGVASANEVIEAKRVLEKVKDLSDEERETLAKLGVSAVRFVEPNNTITVNTQNEFTTRPSSQVTISEGKACFSSGNGAAVCTNITDGGQQ
;
A
#
# COMPACT_ATOMS: atom_id res chain seq x y z
N VAL A 1 -1.93 -85.85 40.22
CA VAL A 1 -2.25 -84.48 40.67
C VAL A 1 -1.92 -84.39 42.15
N LEU A 2 -0.91 -83.61 42.54
CA LEU A 2 -0.60 -83.38 43.93
C LEU A 2 -1.24 -82.04 44.33
N LYS A 3 -2.37 -82.11 45.04
CA LYS A 3 -3.02 -80.94 45.64
C LYS A 3 -2.62 -80.89 47.11
N ALA A 4 -1.63 -80.06 47.43
CA ALA A 4 -1.16 -79.93 48.80
C ALA A 4 -1.73 -78.63 49.40
N ARG A 5 -2.69 -78.78 50.32
CA ARG A 5 -3.14 -77.69 51.20
C ARG A 5 -2.24 -77.67 52.42
N ILE A 6 -1.26 -76.78 52.42
CA ILE A 6 -0.23 -76.73 53.46
C ILE A 6 -0.29 -75.36 54.12
N GLN A 7 -0.23 -75.35 55.45
CA GLN A 7 -0.31 -74.14 56.26
C GLN A 7 0.78 -73.10 55.96
N ALA A 8 1.98 -73.53 55.59
CA ALA A 8 3.07 -72.72 55.07
C ALA A 8 4.02 -73.67 54.33
N VAL A 9 4.53 -73.28 53.17
CA VAL A 9 5.55 -74.06 52.43
C VAL A 9 6.85 -73.32 52.51
N ILE A 10 7.84 -73.92 53.18
CA ILE A 10 9.21 -73.41 53.24
C ILE A 10 10.11 -74.47 52.61
N SER A 11 10.59 -74.21 51.40
CA SER A 11 11.67 -74.97 50.77
C SER A 11 12.86 -74.05 50.64
N ARG A 12 13.99 -74.34 51.31
CA ARG A 12 15.20 -73.50 51.25
C ARG A 12 16.25 -74.01 50.26
N GLY A 13 16.04 -75.19 49.67
CA GLY A 13 16.95 -75.81 48.70
C GLY A 13 16.44 -75.70 47.25
N THR A 14 17.20 -76.27 46.31
CA THR A 14 16.77 -76.39 44.91
C THR A 14 15.70 -77.47 44.77
N SER A 15 14.54 -77.09 44.22
CA SER A 15 13.37 -77.95 44.03
C SER A 15 13.01 -78.04 42.55
N ALA A 16 12.53 -79.18 42.09
CA ALA A 16 12.06 -79.35 40.71
C ALA A 16 10.71 -80.06 40.64
N ILE A 17 9.80 -79.54 39.81
CA ILE A 17 8.53 -80.19 39.46
C ILE A 17 8.77 -80.95 38.16
N ALA A 18 8.64 -82.27 38.20
CA ALA A 18 8.88 -83.12 37.04
C ALA A 18 7.84 -82.94 35.94
N LYS A 19 8.19 -83.38 34.73
CA LYS A 19 7.29 -83.39 33.57
C LYS A 19 6.02 -84.19 33.89
N GLN A 20 4.87 -83.81 33.32
CA GLN A 20 3.55 -84.42 33.58
C GLN A 20 3.06 -84.34 35.04
N THR A 21 3.76 -83.61 35.92
CA THR A 21 3.33 -83.41 37.31
C THR A 21 2.54 -82.11 37.43
N ASN A 22 1.34 -82.16 38.01
CA ASN A 22 0.55 -80.98 38.35
C ASN A 22 0.61 -80.74 39.85
N VAL A 23 1.20 -79.62 40.25
CA VAL A 23 1.32 -79.17 41.65
C VAL A 23 0.51 -77.90 41.83
N THR A 24 -0.37 -77.91 42.82
CA THR A 24 -1.00 -76.68 43.33
C THR A 24 -0.57 -76.48 44.77
N ILE A 25 0.06 -75.34 45.04
CA ILE A 25 0.41 -74.89 46.39
C ILE A 25 -0.67 -73.90 46.80
N GLU A 26 -1.54 -74.30 47.73
CA GLU A 26 -2.55 -73.44 48.33
C GLU A 26 -2.09 -73.05 49.75
N ALA A 27 -1.59 -71.83 49.91
CA ALA A 27 -1.25 -71.22 51.19
C ALA A 27 -2.39 -70.28 51.64
N TYR A 28 -3.49 -70.89 52.08
CA TYR A 28 -4.66 -70.23 52.67
C TYR A 28 -4.98 -70.85 54.03
N ASN A 29 -5.57 -70.07 54.94
CA ASN A 29 -6.06 -70.62 56.20
C ASN A 29 -7.60 -70.69 56.22
N GLY A 30 -8.16 -71.87 55.91
CA GLY A 30 -9.51 -72.28 56.35
C GLY A 30 -10.74 -71.60 55.72
N ARG A 31 -11.93 -72.08 56.09
CA ARG A 31 -13.25 -71.81 55.47
C ARG A 31 -14.08 -70.68 56.14
N GLY A 32 -13.48 -69.65 56.76
CA GLY A 32 -14.22 -68.67 57.58
C GLY A 32 -13.70 -67.23 57.55
N LEU A 33 -14.62 -66.26 57.65
CA LEU A 33 -14.48 -64.84 57.29
C LEU A 33 -13.72 -63.94 58.31
N HIS A 34 -13.19 -64.45 59.44
CA HIS A 34 -12.81 -63.59 60.57
C HIS A 34 -11.42 -63.78 61.22
N ASP A 35 -10.53 -64.67 60.74
CA ASP A 35 -9.20 -64.89 61.37
C ASP A 35 -8.02 -64.99 60.37
N LEU A 36 -7.86 -63.95 59.53
CA LEU A 36 -6.84 -63.89 58.47
C LEU A 36 -5.49 -63.37 59.00
N LYS A 37 -4.61 -64.26 59.47
CA LYS A 37 -3.16 -63.98 59.40
C LYS A 37 -2.61 -64.51 58.08
N ASP A 38 -2.06 -63.62 57.26
CA ASP A 38 -1.34 -63.96 56.03
C ASP A 38 -0.21 -64.94 56.29
N ARG A 39 -0.12 -66.02 55.50
CA ARG A 39 0.99 -66.99 55.60
C ARG A 39 1.78 -67.05 54.30
N PRO A 40 3.11 -66.82 54.35
CA PRO A 40 3.94 -66.81 53.17
C PRO A 40 4.25 -68.23 52.69
N SER A 41 4.38 -68.40 51.37
CA SER A 41 5.13 -69.50 50.77
C SER A 41 6.53 -69.00 50.46
N THR A 42 7.57 -69.63 51.01
CA THR A 42 8.97 -69.28 50.72
C THR A 42 9.66 -70.47 50.03
N LEU A 43 10.02 -70.32 48.77
CA LEU A 43 10.72 -71.35 48.00
C LEU A 43 12.15 -70.89 47.69
N GLY A 44 13.08 -71.84 47.55
CA GLY A 44 14.46 -71.60 47.16
C GLY A 44 14.57 -71.45 45.65
N ASN A 45 15.52 -72.15 45.03
CA ASN A 45 15.54 -72.26 43.57
C ASN A 45 14.46 -73.26 43.12
N LEU A 46 13.65 -72.90 42.11
CA LEU A 46 12.56 -73.72 41.62
C LEU A 46 12.64 -73.92 40.10
N THR A 47 12.60 -75.17 39.64
CA THR A 47 12.49 -75.51 38.21
C THR A 47 11.18 -76.26 37.94
N VAL A 48 10.34 -75.73 37.05
CA VAL A 48 9.04 -76.30 36.70
C VAL A 48 9.10 -76.94 35.32
N LYS A 49 8.98 -78.26 35.24
CA LYS A 49 8.88 -79.03 33.99
C LYS A 49 7.46 -79.56 33.70
N GLY A 50 6.55 -79.47 34.68
CA GLY A 50 5.14 -79.83 34.60
C GLY A 50 4.23 -78.61 34.75
N HIS A 51 3.18 -78.67 35.58
CA HIS A 51 2.35 -77.51 35.92
C HIS A 51 2.54 -77.11 37.38
N LEU A 52 2.73 -75.82 37.63
CA LEU A 52 2.73 -75.23 38.96
C LEU A 52 1.67 -74.13 39.05
N ILE A 53 0.80 -74.25 40.06
CA ILE A 53 -0.14 -73.21 40.43
C ILE A 53 0.18 -72.78 41.87
N LEU A 54 0.55 -71.52 42.06
CA LEU A 54 0.72 -70.89 43.37
C LEU A 54 -0.54 -70.11 43.71
N VAL A 55 -1.13 -70.36 44.88
CA VAL A 55 -2.32 -69.66 45.36
C VAL A 55 -2.15 -69.34 46.85
N GLY A 56 -2.33 -68.09 47.26
CA GLY A 56 -2.13 -67.67 48.66
C GLY A 56 -2.06 -66.16 48.83
N SER A 57 -1.63 -65.66 50.00
CA SER A 57 -1.49 -64.20 50.20
C SER A 57 -0.13 -63.64 49.83
N HIS A 58 0.94 -64.23 50.36
CA HIS A 58 2.33 -63.86 50.05
C HIS A 58 3.08 -65.07 49.48
N SER A 59 3.80 -64.86 48.37
CA SER A 59 4.76 -65.85 47.85
C SER A 59 6.11 -65.18 47.62
N GLU A 60 7.15 -65.83 48.10
CA GLU A 60 8.54 -65.41 47.96
C GLU A 60 9.38 -66.56 47.42
N ASP A 61 9.88 -66.43 46.20
CA ASP A 61 10.94 -67.28 45.68
C ASP A 61 12.26 -66.59 46.00
N ALA A 62 12.91 -67.05 47.06
CA ALA A 62 14.18 -66.53 47.57
C ALA A 62 15.38 -66.88 46.65
N GLY A 63 15.15 -67.64 45.58
CA GLY A 63 16.12 -68.01 44.55
C GLY A 63 15.59 -67.82 43.12
N ASN A 64 16.16 -68.55 42.16
CA ASN A 64 15.76 -68.49 40.75
C ASN A 64 14.49 -69.31 40.50
N LEU A 65 13.57 -68.79 39.68
CA LEU A 65 12.38 -69.52 39.20
C LEU A 65 12.53 -69.77 37.69
N SER A 66 12.56 -71.04 37.27
CA SER A 66 12.69 -71.43 35.86
C SER A 66 11.52 -72.32 35.41
N ILE A 67 10.79 -71.87 34.39
CA ILE A 67 9.67 -72.61 33.78
C ILE A 67 10.18 -73.19 32.45
N SER A 68 10.18 -74.52 32.32
CA SER A 68 10.68 -75.20 31.12
C SER A 68 9.67 -75.17 29.96
N THR A 69 10.14 -75.46 28.76
CA THR A 69 9.28 -75.57 27.58
C THR A 69 8.15 -76.59 27.76
N GLY A 70 6.92 -76.17 27.44
CA GLY A 70 5.71 -76.98 27.64
C GLY A 70 5.22 -77.09 29.09
N ALA A 71 5.88 -76.41 30.03
CA ALA A 71 5.40 -76.28 31.41
C ALA A 71 4.42 -75.09 31.53
N VAL A 72 3.57 -75.13 32.56
CA VAL A 72 2.62 -74.06 32.89
C VAL A 72 2.91 -73.54 34.29
N PHE A 73 2.99 -72.23 34.43
CA PHE A 73 3.09 -71.55 35.71
C PHE A 73 1.95 -70.55 35.88
N LYS A 74 1.19 -70.68 36.96
CA LYS A 74 0.16 -69.71 37.34
C LYS A 74 0.37 -69.26 38.77
N ALA A 75 0.66 -67.99 38.99
CA ALA A 75 0.68 -67.41 40.32
C ALA A 75 -0.57 -66.56 40.52
N ASN A 76 -1.41 -66.91 41.49
CA ASN A 76 -2.61 -66.17 41.84
C ASN A 76 -2.56 -65.81 43.33
N THR A 77 -1.92 -64.69 43.68
CA THR A 77 -1.76 -64.27 45.08
C THR A 77 -2.60 -63.05 45.44
N SER A 78 -3.00 -62.89 46.70
CA SER A 78 -3.75 -61.69 47.13
C SER A 78 -2.86 -60.46 47.28
N ASP A 79 -1.67 -60.59 47.88
CA ASP A 79 -0.88 -59.42 48.31
C ASP A 79 0.46 -59.29 47.62
N SER A 80 1.26 -60.35 47.45
CA SER A 80 2.48 -60.19 46.66
C SER A 80 3.09 -61.47 46.12
N LEU A 81 3.89 -61.29 45.08
CA LEU A 81 4.87 -62.26 44.60
C LEU A 81 6.24 -61.56 44.55
N ASN A 82 7.22 -62.09 45.28
CA ASN A 82 8.60 -61.62 45.29
C ASN A 82 9.51 -62.72 44.71
N ILE A 83 10.24 -62.42 43.64
CA ILE A 83 11.28 -63.32 43.12
C ILE A 83 12.61 -62.57 43.23
N THR A 84 13.45 -63.00 44.17
CA THR A 84 14.73 -62.33 44.47
C THR A 84 15.85 -62.74 43.52
N GLY A 85 15.76 -63.95 42.95
CA GLY A 85 16.59 -64.43 41.84
C GLY A 85 16.03 -64.07 40.47
N SER A 86 16.54 -64.71 39.42
CA SER A 86 16.04 -64.53 38.05
C SER A 86 14.77 -65.34 37.81
N PHE A 87 13.82 -64.77 37.07
CA PHE A 87 12.65 -65.46 36.56
C PHE A 87 12.86 -65.81 35.07
N THR A 88 13.02 -67.09 34.77
CA THR A 88 13.20 -67.61 33.41
C THR A 88 11.93 -68.33 32.97
N ASN A 89 11.24 -67.83 31.94
CA ASN A 89 10.03 -68.43 31.40
C ASN A 89 10.23 -68.97 29.99
N ASN A 90 10.34 -70.28 29.84
CA ASN A 90 10.37 -70.97 28.54
C ASN A 90 9.05 -71.69 28.25
N GLY A 91 8.07 -71.63 29.17
CA GLY A 91 6.74 -72.24 29.09
C GLY A 91 5.61 -71.20 29.07
N ASP A 92 4.41 -71.56 29.49
CA ASP A 92 3.27 -70.63 29.56
C ASP A 92 3.13 -70.09 31.00
N SER A 93 3.26 -68.78 31.19
CA SER A 93 3.27 -68.15 32.50
C SER A 93 2.26 -67.00 32.63
N ASP A 94 1.36 -67.13 33.60
CA ASP A 94 0.42 -66.09 34.00
C ASP A 94 0.61 -65.75 35.49
N ILE A 95 0.95 -64.50 35.79
CA ILE A 95 1.05 -63.96 37.16
C ILE A 95 -0.11 -62.99 37.36
N TYR A 96 -0.93 -63.24 38.38
CA TYR A 96 -2.07 -62.43 38.76
C TYR A 96 -2.04 -62.12 40.27
N ILE A 97 -1.97 -60.84 40.63
CA ILE A 97 -1.97 -60.38 42.03
C ILE A 97 -3.23 -59.55 42.28
N ASN A 98 -4.10 -59.99 43.19
CA ASN A 98 -5.44 -59.43 43.37
C ASN A 98 -5.48 -58.04 44.03
N GLN A 99 -4.61 -57.76 45.01
CA GLN A 99 -4.67 -56.51 45.80
C GLN A 99 -3.31 -55.89 46.12
N GLY A 100 -2.19 -56.56 45.87
CA GLY A 100 -0.87 -55.98 46.09
C GLY A 100 0.07 -56.09 44.89
N VAL A 101 1.36 -56.37 45.12
CA VAL A 101 2.45 -56.00 44.21
C VAL A 101 3.30 -57.18 43.77
N VAL A 102 3.93 -57.04 42.61
CA VAL A 102 4.98 -57.98 42.18
C VAL A 102 6.34 -57.30 42.30
N ASN A 103 7.32 -58.02 42.83
CA ASN A 103 8.72 -57.60 42.91
C ASN A 103 9.57 -58.64 42.18
N LEU A 104 10.16 -58.26 41.05
CA LEU A 104 11.01 -59.12 40.24
C LEU A 104 12.40 -58.52 40.13
N ARG A 105 13.42 -59.37 40.06
CA ARG A 105 14.78 -58.97 39.71
C ARG A 105 14.94 -59.00 38.19
N ASP A 106 15.56 -60.03 37.63
CA ASP A 106 15.76 -60.20 36.19
C ASP A 106 14.68 -61.11 35.60
N ILE A 107 14.18 -60.78 34.41
CA ILE A 107 13.19 -61.58 33.67
C ILE A 107 13.83 -62.02 32.36
N ILE A 108 13.82 -63.33 32.09
CA ILE A 108 14.19 -63.92 30.81
C ILE A 108 12.97 -64.66 30.30
N ASN A 109 12.44 -64.27 29.15
CA ASN A 109 11.20 -64.79 28.60
C ASN A 109 11.43 -65.33 27.18
N ASP A 110 11.18 -66.62 26.97
CA ASP A 110 11.29 -67.33 25.69
C ASP A 110 9.90 -67.78 25.16
N SER A 111 8.81 -67.23 25.72
CA SER A 111 7.40 -67.61 25.45
C SER A 111 6.44 -66.46 25.81
N ASN A 112 5.13 -66.66 25.93
CA ASN A 112 4.22 -65.59 26.40
C ASN A 112 4.29 -65.42 27.93
N LEU A 113 4.28 -64.17 28.39
CA LEU A 113 4.26 -63.83 29.81
C LEU A 113 3.31 -62.68 30.09
N ASN A 114 2.29 -62.94 30.91
CA ASN A 114 1.40 -61.91 31.43
C ASN A 114 1.62 -61.72 32.94
N ILE A 115 1.88 -60.49 33.33
CA ILE A 115 1.98 -60.06 34.72
C ILE A 115 0.88 -59.02 34.93
N THR A 116 -0.14 -59.40 35.69
CA THR A 116 -1.25 -58.52 36.05
C THR A 116 -1.30 -58.32 37.56
N THR A 117 -1.32 -57.07 37.98
CA THR A 117 -1.50 -56.67 39.38
C THR A 117 -2.70 -55.74 39.48
N ASN A 118 -3.49 -55.88 40.54
CA ASN A 118 -4.61 -55.00 40.85
C ASN A 118 -4.32 -54.28 42.17
N SER A 119 -3.13 -53.69 42.28
CA SER A 119 -2.62 -53.18 43.54
C SER A 119 -3.54 -52.09 44.12
N LYS A 120 -3.63 -52.01 45.45
CA LYS A 120 -4.26 -50.88 46.14
C LYS A 120 -3.55 -49.56 45.83
N THR A 121 -4.26 -48.45 45.94
CA THR A 121 -3.71 -47.11 45.71
C THR A 121 -2.43 -46.85 46.51
N GLY A 122 -1.43 -46.25 45.85
CA GLY A 122 -0.13 -45.96 46.46
C GLY A 122 0.82 -47.16 46.57
N LYS A 123 0.43 -48.35 46.09
CA LYS A 123 1.32 -49.52 45.97
C LYS A 123 1.93 -49.58 44.57
N GLY A 124 3.21 -49.97 44.51
CA GLY A 124 3.97 -50.06 43.26
C GLY A 124 4.57 -51.45 43.06
N SER A 125 4.42 -51.98 41.85
CA SER A 125 5.15 -53.17 41.40
C SER A 125 6.54 -52.74 40.93
N ILE A 126 7.58 -53.49 41.29
CA ILE A 126 8.97 -53.11 41.04
C ILE A 126 9.65 -54.21 40.21
N ILE A 127 10.22 -53.84 39.07
CA ILE A 127 11.13 -54.71 38.31
C ILE A 127 12.52 -54.09 38.41
N LYS A 128 13.36 -54.67 39.28
CA LYS A 128 14.65 -54.11 39.68
C LYS A 128 15.75 -54.37 38.65
N GLY A 129 15.71 -55.52 38.00
CA GLY A 129 16.72 -56.01 37.06
C GLY A 129 16.32 -55.84 35.60
N ASN A 130 17.05 -56.51 34.72
CA ASN A 130 16.85 -56.44 33.28
C ASN A 130 15.70 -57.37 32.83
N ILE A 131 15.04 -57.00 31.74
CA ILE A 131 14.03 -57.82 31.06
C ILE A 131 14.57 -58.19 29.68
N THR A 132 14.76 -59.47 29.42
CA THR A 132 15.09 -60.01 28.10
C THR A 132 13.93 -60.86 27.62
N ASN A 133 13.16 -60.34 26.67
CA ASN A 133 12.09 -61.08 26.01
C ASN A 133 12.55 -61.52 24.62
N ASN A 134 12.83 -62.80 24.47
CA ASN A 134 13.32 -63.41 23.25
C ASN A 134 12.19 -63.81 22.29
N LYS A 135 11.00 -64.16 22.80
CA LYS A 135 9.84 -64.60 21.99
C LYS A 135 8.53 -64.27 22.70
N GLY A 136 7.46 -64.07 21.93
CA GLY A 136 6.11 -63.90 22.45
C GLY A 136 5.83 -62.51 23.06
N ASP A 137 4.57 -62.30 23.42
CA ASP A 137 4.12 -61.04 24.01
C ASP A 137 4.51 -60.97 25.51
N LEU A 138 4.96 -59.79 25.94
CA LEU A 138 5.21 -59.49 27.35
C LEU A 138 4.28 -58.35 27.79
N ASN A 139 3.34 -58.67 28.67
CA ASN A 139 2.39 -57.70 29.22
C ASN A 139 2.63 -57.53 30.72
N ILE A 140 2.96 -56.31 31.14
CA ILE A 140 3.13 -55.94 32.55
C ILE A 140 2.11 -54.87 32.88
N THR A 141 1.06 -55.25 33.59
CA THR A 141 -0.11 -54.42 33.84
C THR A 141 -0.37 -54.26 35.33
N ASN A 142 -0.63 -53.03 35.76
CA ASN A 142 -1.22 -52.69 37.04
C ASN A 142 -2.54 -51.94 36.82
N ASN A 143 -3.65 -52.61 37.13
CA ASN A 143 -5.01 -52.08 36.90
C ASN A 143 -5.50 -51.17 38.02
N GLY A 144 -4.86 -51.17 39.18
CA GLY A 144 -5.32 -50.38 40.33
C GLY A 144 -5.31 -48.88 40.07
N ARG A 145 -6.10 -48.13 40.85
CA ARG A 145 -6.13 -46.66 40.79
C ARG A 145 -4.95 -46.08 41.56
N GLY A 146 -4.24 -45.13 40.95
CA GLY A 146 -3.09 -44.46 41.57
C GLY A 146 -1.94 -45.43 41.89
N THR A 147 -1.78 -46.47 41.07
CA THR A 147 -0.72 -47.46 41.20
C THR A 147 0.49 -47.11 40.34
N GLU A 148 1.61 -47.75 40.65
CA GLU A 148 2.88 -47.53 39.98
C GLU A 148 3.47 -48.85 39.44
N ILE A 149 4.14 -48.77 38.28
CA ILE A 149 5.16 -49.74 37.88
C ILE A 149 6.50 -49.00 37.83
N GLN A 150 7.47 -49.48 38.60
CA GLN A 150 8.84 -48.97 38.57
C GLN A 150 9.71 -49.89 37.73
N ILE A 151 10.39 -49.32 36.73
CA ILE A 151 11.38 -50.02 35.90
C ILE A 151 12.78 -49.55 36.30
N GLY A 152 13.61 -50.51 36.76
CA GLY A 152 14.95 -50.26 37.27
C GLY A 152 16.10 -50.81 36.43
N GLY A 153 15.80 -51.60 35.38
CA GLY A 153 16.79 -52.19 34.46
C GLY A 153 16.35 -52.12 33.00
N ASN A 154 17.29 -52.44 32.10
CA ASN A 154 17.11 -52.36 30.66
C ASN A 154 16.13 -53.43 30.16
N ILE A 155 15.45 -53.14 29.06
CA ILE A 155 14.51 -54.05 28.41
C ILE A 155 14.95 -54.35 26.99
N SER A 156 14.99 -55.62 26.61
CA SER A 156 15.26 -56.10 25.25
C SER A 156 14.08 -56.94 24.77
N GLN A 157 13.47 -56.57 23.64
CA GLN A 157 12.32 -57.27 23.03
C GLN A 157 12.70 -57.75 21.63
N LYS A 158 12.95 -59.06 21.42
CA LYS A 158 13.33 -59.59 20.10
C LYS A 158 12.14 -59.74 19.16
N GLU A 159 11.05 -60.34 19.65
CA GLU A 159 9.84 -60.67 18.87
C GLU A 159 8.58 -60.38 19.71
N GLY A 160 7.47 -59.98 19.09
CA GLY A 160 6.17 -59.76 19.77
C GLY A 160 5.97 -58.34 20.31
N ASN A 161 4.88 -58.13 21.05
CA ASN A 161 4.52 -56.84 21.64
C ASN A 161 4.95 -56.76 23.11
N LEU A 162 5.57 -55.64 23.48
CA LEU A 162 5.84 -55.27 24.85
C LEU A 162 4.82 -54.21 25.31
N THR A 163 4.00 -54.55 26.29
CA THR A 163 3.05 -53.61 26.90
C THR A 163 3.38 -53.39 28.37
N ILE A 164 3.57 -52.13 28.76
CA ILE A 164 3.67 -51.70 30.16
C ILE A 164 2.48 -50.78 30.45
N SER A 165 1.62 -51.15 31.39
CA SER A 165 0.42 -50.37 31.70
C SER A 165 0.24 -50.14 33.19
N SER A 166 0.18 -48.89 33.63
CA SER A 166 -0.11 -48.51 35.02
C SER A 166 -0.54 -47.04 35.08
N ASP A 167 -1.24 -46.63 36.13
CA ASP A 167 -1.59 -45.21 36.30
C ASP A 167 -0.34 -44.32 36.30
N LYS A 168 0.74 -44.78 36.93
CA LYS A 168 2.09 -44.21 36.85
C LYS A 168 3.10 -45.27 36.39
N VAL A 169 3.94 -44.92 35.41
CA VAL A 169 5.15 -45.65 35.05
C VAL A 169 6.35 -44.80 35.42
N ASN A 170 7.27 -45.33 36.20
CA ASN A 170 8.40 -44.58 36.74
C ASN A 170 9.73 -45.17 36.30
N ILE A 171 10.52 -44.35 35.62
CA ILE A 171 11.87 -44.64 35.18
C ILE A 171 12.84 -44.07 36.21
N THR A 172 13.43 -44.96 37.01
CA THR A 172 14.20 -44.60 38.20
C THR A 172 15.70 -44.43 37.94
N LYS A 173 16.19 -44.96 36.82
CA LYS A 173 17.58 -44.88 36.35
C LYS A 173 17.58 -44.56 34.84
N GLN A 174 18.75 -44.36 34.25
CA GLN A 174 18.82 -44.33 32.78
C GLN A 174 18.49 -45.72 32.25
N ILE A 175 17.40 -45.83 31.47
CA ILE A 175 16.90 -47.11 30.96
C ILE A 175 16.90 -47.09 29.44
N THR A 176 17.37 -48.19 28.84
CA THR A 176 17.18 -48.48 27.42
C THR A 176 16.16 -49.59 27.24
N ILE A 177 15.11 -49.32 26.47
CA ILE A 177 14.15 -50.29 25.94
C ILE A 177 14.47 -50.45 24.46
N LYS A 178 15.00 -51.61 24.05
CA LYS A 178 15.43 -51.85 22.67
C LYS A 178 14.73 -53.04 22.04
N ALA A 179 14.50 -52.97 20.74
CA ALA A 179 14.28 -54.15 19.94
C ALA A 179 15.57 -54.98 19.92
N GLY A 180 15.46 -56.28 20.16
CA GLY A 180 16.59 -57.20 20.05
C GLY A 180 16.89 -57.52 18.58
N VAL A 181 18.16 -57.70 18.26
CA VAL A 181 18.63 -58.18 16.95
C VAL A 181 19.10 -59.63 17.10
N ASP A 182 18.80 -60.49 16.12
CA ASP A 182 19.36 -61.84 16.08
C ASP A 182 20.81 -61.76 15.59
N GLU A 183 21.75 -62.08 16.47
CA GLU A 183 23.20 -61.99 16.21
C GLU A 183 23.70 -63.03 15.17
N ASP A 184 22.87 -64.01 14.79
CA ASP A 184 23.30 -65.18 13.99
C ASP A 184 22.97 -65.13 12.49
N SER A 185 22.24 -64.13 11.98
CA SER A 185 21.93 -64.06 10.55
C SER A 185 22.84 -63.05 9.83
N SER A 186 23.76 -63.56 9.01
CA SER A 186 24.60 -62.79 8.08
C SER A 186 23.81 -62.09 6.95
N SER A 187 22.49 -62.24 6.91
CA SER A 187 21.60 -61.49 6.02
C SER A 187 21.14 -60.20 6.71
N SER A 188 21.38 -59.06 6.06
CA SER A 188 21.00 -57.70 6.48
C SER A 188 19.49 -57.41 6.56
N SER A 189 18.63 -58.43 6.75
CA SER A 189 17.19 -58.32 6.46
C SER A 189 16.21 -58.82 7.52
N THR A 190 16.64 -59.41 8.64
CA THR A 190 15.71 -59.78 9.74
C THR A 190 15.40 -58.54 10.61
N LYS A 191 14.61 -57.61 10.03
CA LYS A 191 14.06 -56.47 10.76
C LYS A 191 13.18 -57.00 11.90
N SER A 192 13.50 -56.65 13.15
CA SER A 192 12.61 -56.96 14.28
C SER A 192 11.23 -56.33 14.05
N ASN A 193 10.18 -57.14 14.18
CA ASN A 193 8.78 -56.71 14.15
C ASN A 193 8.24 -56.35 15.54
N ALA A 194 9.13 -56.17 16.52
CA ALA A 194 8.73 -55.84 17.87
C ALA A 194 8.03 -54.47 17.92
N ASN A 195 7.02 -54.36 18.80
CA ASN A 195 6.35 -53.10 19.11
C ASN A 195 6.38 -52.83 20.62
N LEU A 196 6.46 -51.55 20.99
CA LEU A 196 6.40 -51.08 22.37
C LEU A 196 5.13 -50.25 22.59
N THR A 197 4.41 -50.52 23.66
CA THR A 197 3.33 -49.67 24.16
C THR A 197 3.48 -49.39 25.65
N ILE A 198 3.62 -48.13 26.01
CA ILE A 198 3.52 -47.66 27.41
C ILE A 198 2.16 -46.99 27.58
N LYS A 199 1.27 -47.58 28.37
CA LYS A 199 -0.06 -47.03 28.68
C LYS A 199 -0.08 -46.44 30.09
N THR A 200 -0.08 -45.13 30.23
CA THR A 200 -0.02 -44.49 31.55
C THR A 200 -0.71 -43.14 31.62
N LYS A 201 -1.03 -42.67 32.84
CA LYS A 201 -1.46 -41.28 33.06
C LYS A 201 -0.26 -40.38 33.28
N THR A 202 0.79 -40.92 33.91
CA THR A 202 2.04 -40.21 34.19
C THR A 202 3.24 -41.11 33.90
N LEU A 203 4.04 -40.73 32.91
CA LEU A 203 5.40 -41.26 32.72
C LEU A 203 6.37 -40.36 33.49
N GLU A 204 6.78 -40.81 34.66
CA GLU A 204 7.70 -40.08 35.51
C GLU A 204 9.14 -40.49 35.21
N LEU A 205 10.00 -39.51 34.96
CA LEU A 205 11.41 -39.71 34.62
C LEU A 205 12.29 -39.12 35.73
N THR A 206 13.06 -39.98 36.40
CA THR A 206 14.17 -39.54 37.28
C THR A 206 15.47 -39.40 36.46
N ASN A 207 15.59 -40.14 35.36
CA ASN A 207 16.67 -40.09 34.39
C ASN A 207 16.11 -40.36 32.98
N ASP A 208 16.95 -40.35 31.96
CA ASP A 208 16.54 -40.46 30.56
C ASP A 208 16.03 -41.86 30.19
N LEU A 209 15.09 -41.87 29.23
CA LEU A 209 14.50 -43.08 28.66
C LEU A 209 14.86 -43.16 27.17
N ASN A 210 15.62 -44.19 26.79
CA ASN A 210 15.95 -44.47 25.39
C ASN A 210 15.11 -45.64 24.88
N ILE A 211 14.31 -45.41 23.84
CA ILE A 211 13.52 -46.41 23.13
C ILE A 211 14.13 -46.61 21.76
N SER A 212 14.52 -47.83 21.37
CA SER A 212 15.21 -48.02 20.10
C SER A 212 14.85 -49.25 19.28
N GLY A 213 14.94 -49.11 17.96
CA GLY A 213 14.85 -50.20 16.98
C GLY A 213 13.47 -50.81 16.74
N PHE A 214 12.42 -50.30 17.40
CA PHE A 214 11.06 -50.81 17.26
C PHE A 214 10.43 -50.47 15.90
N ASN A 215 9.56 -51.36 15.43
CA ASN A 215 8.68 -51.04 14.30
C ASN A 215 7.72 -49.91 14.70
N LYS A 216 7.10 -50.04 15.87
CA LYS A 216 6.21 -49.05 16.46
C LYS A 216 6.49 -48.87 17.94
N ALA A 217 6.60 -47.64 18.41
CA ALA A 217 6.68 -47.33 19.83
C ALA A 217 5.70 -46.22 20.20
N GLU A 218 4.79 -46.52 21.11
CA GLU A 218 3.74 -45.59 21.54
C GLU A 218 3.73 -45.35 23.04
N ILE A 219 3.59 -44.08 23.44
CA ILE A 219 3.24 -43.68 24.81
C ILE A 219 1.82 -43.14 24.77
N THR A 220 0.89 -43.82 25.44
CA THR A 220 -0.53 -43.52 25.34
C THR A 220 -1.18 -43.33 26.71
N ALA A 221 -2.20 -42.49 26.78
CA ALA A 221 -2.99 -42.32 27.99
C ALA A 221 -3.69 -43.61 28.41
N LYS A 222 -3.70 -43.92 29.71
CA LYS A 222 -4.42 -45.06 30.27
C LYS A 222 -5.85 -44.67 30.68
N ASN A 223 -6.83 -45.48 30.29
CA ASN A 223 -8.24 -45.35 30.71
C ASN A 223 -8.84 -43.97 30.41
N ASP A 224 -8.66 -43.47 29.19
CA ASP A 224 -9.22 -42.19 28.74
C ASP A 224 -8.91 -41.05 29.72
N SER A 225 -7.61 -40.81 29.95
CA SER A 225 -7.13 -39.79 30.88
C SER A 225 -6.17 -38.82 30.20
N ASN A 226 -5.77 -37.79 30.95
CA ASN A 226 -4.61 -36.99 30.57
C ASN A 226 -3.34 -37.85 30.65
N LEU A 227 -2.36 -37.49 29.82
CA LEU A 227 -1.01 -38.05 29.82
C LEU A 227 -0.01 -36.94 30.16
N THR A 228 0.80 -37.14 31.19
CA THR A 228 1.94 -36.27 31.53
C THR A 228 3.25 -37.04 31.38
N ILE A 229 4.22 -36.47 30.66
CA ILE A 229 5.57 -37.02 30.52
C ILE A 229 6.56 -36.08 31.19
N GLY A 230 7.30 -36.60 32.17
CA GLY A 230 8.25 -35.84 32.96
C GLY A 230 7.64 -35.06 34.12
N LYS A 231 8.52 -34.50 34.97
CA LYS A 231 8.15 -33.68 36.14
C LYS A 231 8.12 -32.20 35.78
N ALA A 232 7.23 -31.44 36.40
CA ALA A 232 7.14 -29.98 36.22
C ALA A 232 8.22 -29.18 36.99
N SER A 233 9.22 -29.83 37.59
CA SER A 233 10.22 -29.21 38.48
C SER A 233 11.29 -28.43 37.72
N SER A 234 11.89 -27.42 38.38
CA SER A 234 12.92 -26.51 37.86
C SER A 234 14.32 -27.10 37.65
N GLY A 235 14.48 -28.42 37.64
CA GLY A 235 15.76 -29.09 37.34
C GLY A 235 15.87 -29.44 35.85
N ASP A 236 17.04 -29.90 35.41
CA ASP A 236 17.26 -30.34 34.02
C ASP A 236 16.20 -31.36 33.60
N ALA A 237 15.41 -31.01 32.60
CA ALA A 237 14.38 -31.88 32.07
C ALA A 237 15.00 -33.17 31.55
N LYS A 238 14.34 -34.29 31.83
CA LYS A 238 14.78 -35.60 31.35
C LYS A 238 14.30 -35.84 29.93
N LYS A 239 15.02 -36.65 29.18
CA LYS A 239 14.78 -36.91 27.77
C LYS A 239 14.10 -38.25 27.53
N VAL A 240 13.15 -38.26 26.60
CA VAL A 240 12.63 -39.47 25.96
C VAL A 240 13.13 -39.50 24.52
N THR A 241 13.95 -40.50 24.19
CA THR A 241 14.52 -40.66 22.85
C THR A 241 13.87 -41.84 22.13
N PHE A 242 13.42 -41.64 20.90
CA PHE A 242 13.03 -42.69 19.97
C PHE A 242 14.12 -42.85 18.90
N ASP A 243 15.06 -43.76 19.12
CA ASP A 243 16.19 -44.00 18.20
C ASP A 243 15.86 -45.14 17.21
N LYS A 244 15.92 -44.86 15.91
CA LYS A 244 15.67 -45.84 14.84
C LYS A 244 14.31 -46.53 14.96
N VAL A 245 13.32 -45.85 15.54
CA VAL A 245 11.93 -46.30 15.61
C VAL A 245 11.23 -45.88 14.31
N LYS A 246 10.41 -46.75 13.71
CA LYS A 246 9.70 -46.39 12.47
C LYS A 246 8.45 -45.57 12.72
N ASP A 247 7.66 -45.92 13.73
CA ASP A 247 6.46 -45.16 14.08
C ASP A 247 6.51 -44.76 15.56
N SER A 248 6.92 -43.51 15.81
CA SER A 248 6.98 -42.94 17.17
C SER A 248 5.73 -42.11 17.45
N LYS A 249 4.96 -42.48 18.48
CA LYS A 249 3.69 -41.81 18.80
C LYS A 249 3.52 -41.48 20.28
N ILE A 250 3.01 -40.30 20.57
CA ILE A 250 2.49 -39.92 21.89
C ILE A 250 1.02 -39.55 21.72
N SER A 251 0.11 -40.10 22.55
CA SER A 251 -1.31 -39.73 22.40
C SER A 251 -2.18 -39.85 23.65
N ALA A 252 -3.22 -39.03 23.71
CA ALA A 252 -4.29 -39.09 24.71
C ALA A 252 -5.63 -38.85 24.02
N ASN A 253 -6.32 -39.92 23.60
CA ASN A 253 -7.55 -39.84 22.81
C ASN A 253 -8.62 -39.02 23.54
N GLY A 254 -9.03 -37.87 22.99
CA GLY A 254 -10.01 -36.95 23.60
C GLY A 254 -9.55 -36.21 24.87
N HIS A 255 -8.27 -36.34 25.26
CA HIS A 255 -7.73 -35.82 26.52
C HIS A 255 -6.45 -35.01 26.31
N LYS A 256 -5.86 -34.48 27.39
CA LYS A 256 -4.67 -33.63 27.31
C LYS A 256 -3.37 -34.42 27.36
N VAL A 257 -2.41 -34.07 26.50
CA VAL A 257 -0.99 -34.44 26.61
C VAL A 257 -0.20 -33.26 27.17
N THR A 258 0.65 -33.49 28.18
CA THR A 258 1.58 -32.49 28.73
C THR A 258 3.00 -33.03 28.69
N LEU A 259 3.90 -32.33 27.99
CA LEU A 259 5.30 -32.69 27.79
C LEU A 259 6.19 -31.76 28.61
N ASN A 260 6.57 -32.20 29.82
CA ASN A 260 7.54 -31.48 30.66
C ASN A 260 8.99 -31.91 30.37
N SER A 261 9.14 -33.06 29.72
CA SER A 261 10.40 -33.66 29.29
C SER A 261 10.74 -33.31 27.85
N GLU A 262 12.04 -33.33 27.52
CA GLU A 262 12.49 -33.30 26.14
C GLU A 262 12.04 -34.58 25.42
N VAL A 263 11.64 -34.44 24.16
CA VAL A 263 11.30 -35.58 23.30
C VAL A 263 12.13 -35.50 22.03
N GLU A 264 12.85 -36.57 21.73
CA GLU A 264 13.75 -36.65 20.58
C GLU A 264 13.48 -37.88 19.72
N THR A 265 13.59 -37.77 18.40
CA THR A 265 13.65 -38.94 17.51
C THR A 265 14.90 -38.88 16.65
N SER A 266 15.68 -39.95 16.61
CA SER A 266 16.95 -40.05 15.86
C SER A 266 16.93 -41.22 14.87
N ASN A 267 17.71 -41.12 13.79
CA ASN A 267 17.90 -42.23 12.84
C ASN A 267 19.26 -42.93 13.00
N GLY A 268 20.09 -42.47 13.94
CA GLY A 268 21.40 -43.03 14.30
C GLY A 268 22.40 -43.26 13.15
N ASN A 269 22.19 -42.65 11.99
CA ASN A 269 23.18 -42.49 10.92
C ASN A 269 23.31 -41.00 10.62
N SER A 270 24.54 -40.48 10.68
CA SER A 270 24.86 -39.06 10.45
C SER A 270 24.85 -38.66 8.96
N ASP A 271 24.80 -39.63 8.05
CA ASP A 271 24.81 -39.35 6.61
C ASP A 271 23.41 -38.98 6.12
N ALA A 272 23.20 -37.67 6.12
CA ALA A 272 22.03 -36.97 5.64
C ALA A 272 21.93 -36.97 4.10
N THR A 273 21.86 -38.13 3.44
CA THR A 273 21.35 -38.22 2.05
C THR A 273 20.91 -39.66 1.76
N GLY A 274 19.64 -39.85 1.37
CA GLY A 274 19.21 -41.11 0.76
C GLY A 274 18.16 -41.91 1.52
N ASN A 275 16.96 -41.90 0.95
CA ASN A 275 15.92 -42.92 1.09
C ASN A 275 16.52 -44.33 0.94
N SER A 276 16.57 -45.16 1.99
CA SER A 276 16.82 -46.62 1.84
C SER A 276 16.57 -47.48 3.09
N ASN A 277 16.68 -46.96 4.32
CA ASN A 277 16.40 -47.78 5.49
C ASN A 277 15.02 -47.42 6.01
N GLY A 278 14.11 -48.40 6.04
CA GLY A 278 12.69 -48.26 6.41
C GLY A 278 12.42 -47.83 7.85
N ASN A 279 13.20 -46.91 8.40
CA ASN A 279 13.05 -46.24 9.68
C ASN A 279 12.50 -44.83 9.41
N ASN A 280 11.27 -44.59 9.84
CA ASN A 280 10.65 -43.28 9.86
C ASN A 280 10.91 -42.61 11.23
N ALA A 281 12.05 -41.94 11.35
CA ALA A 281 12.42 -41.14 12.54
C ALA A 281 11.59 -39.84 12.65
N GLY A 282 10.27 -39.93 12.48
CA GLY A 282 9.28 -38.87 12.69
C GLY A 282 8.53 -39.09 14.01
N LEU A 283 7.94 -38.02 14.53
CA LEU A 283 7.17 -38.00 15.76
C LEU A 283 5.73 -37.57 15.49
N THR A 284 4.76 -38.33 16.00
CA THR A 284 3.34 -37.94 15.99
C THR A 284 2.82 -37.74 17.41
N ILE A 285 2.22 -36.60 17.68
CA ILE A 285 1.55 -36.26 18.94
C ILE A 285 0.07 -35.99 18.64
N SER A 286 -0.84 -36.72 19.28
CA SER A 286 -2.28 -36.55 19.05
C SER A 286 -3.08 -36.54 20.36
N ALA A 287 -3.84 -35.48 20.58
CA ALA A 287 -4.60 -35.27 21.81
C ALA A 287 -5.78 -34.32 21.55
N LYS A 288 -6.66 -34.12 22.53
CA LYS A 288 -7.57 -32.96 22.50
C LYS A 288 -6.80 -31.66 22.71
N ASP A 289 -5.97 -31.63 23.75
CA ASP A 289 -5.10 -30.50 24.09
C ASP A 289 -3.64 -30.96 24.17
N VAL A 290 -2.69 -30.15 23.67
CA VAL A 290 -1.25 -30.43 23.74
C VAL A 290 -0.53 -29.26 24.41
N ALA A 291 0.15 -29.54 25.53
CA ALA A 291 1.02 -28.59 26.21
C ALA A 291 2.49 -29.01 26.07
N VAL A 292 3.28 -28.18 25.41
CA VAL A 292 4.72 -28.37 25.16
C VAL A 292 5.50 -27.44 26.10
N ASN A 293 6.05 -27.99 27.18
CA ASN A 293 6.81 -27.22 28.16
C ASN A 293 8.34 -27.40 28.00
N ASN A 294 8.77 -28.24 27.06
CA ASN A 294 10.18 -28.48 26.73
C ASN A 294 10.34 -28.82 25.24
N ASN A 295 11.60 -28.94 24.79
CA ASN A 295 11.96 -29.11 23.40
C ASN A 295 11.46 -30.43 22.81
N ILE A 296 11.03 -30.35 21.56
CA ILE A 296 10.68 -31.49 20.72
C ILE A 296 11.58 -31.45 19.50
N THR A 297 12.40 -32.47 19.30
CA THR A 297 13.30 -32.55 18.15
C THR A 297 13.05 -33.84 17.40
N SER A 298 12.79 -33.76 16.11
CA SER A 298 12.70 -34.93 15.25
C SER A 298 13.71 -34.85 14.12
N HIS A 299 14.36 -35.98 13.83
CA HIS A 299 15.21 -36.09 12.65
C HIS A 299 14.43 -35.89 11.35
N LYS A 300 13.19 -36.40 11.24
CA LYS A 300 12.33 -36.23 10.06
C LYS A 300 11.19 -35.26 10.32
N THR A 301 10.01 -35.73 10.71
CA THR A 301 8.78 -34.92 10.77
C THR A 301 8.28 -34.79 12.21
N VAL A 302 7.70 -33.63 12.55
CA VAL A 302 6.93 -33.47 13.78
C VAL A 302 5.49 -33.16 13.41
N ASN A 303 4.56 -34.05 13.77
CA ASN A 303 3.14 -33.87 13.53
C ASN A 303 2.41 -33.73 14.88
N ILE A 304 1.85 -32.56 15.16
CA ILE A 304 1.05 -32.31 16.37
C ILE A 304 -0.40 -32.04 15.98
N SER A 305 -1.32 -32.86 16.51
CA SER A 305 -2.75 -32.73 16.29
C SER A 305 -3.50 -32.54 17.61
N ALA A 306 -4.02 -31.34 17.81
CA ALA A 306 -4.91 -30.90 18.88
C ALA A 306 -6.26 -30.41 18.28
N SER A 307 -6.79 -31.14 17.30
CA SER A 307 -7.90 -30.67 16.43
C SER A 307 -9.19 -30.32 17.18
N GLU A 308 -9.42 -30.92 18.34
CA GLU A 308 -10.58 -30.67 19.20
C GLU A 308 -10.34 -29.58 20.27
N GLY A 309 -9.10 -29.15 20.48
CA GLY A 309 -8.70 -28.25 21.57
C GLY A 309 -7.49 -27.37 21.23
N GLY A 310 -6.69 -27.07 22.24
CA GLY A 310 -5.61 -26.09 22.14
C GLY A 310 -4.22 -26.71 22.02
N ILE A 311 -3.32 -26.02 21.31
CA ILE A 311 -1.88 -26.18 21.51
C ILE A 311 -1.33 -25.00 22.30
N THR A 312 -0.52 -25.28 23.32
CA THR A 312 0.22 -24.26 24.07
C THR A 312 1.68 -24.64 24.15
N THR A 313 2.58 -23.71 23.89
CA THR A 313 4.01 -23.92 24.14
C THR A 313 4.50 -22.90 25.18
N LYS A 314 5.46 -23.31 26.00
CA LYS A 314 6.17 -22.37 26.88
C LYS A 314 7.10 -21.48 26.04
N ALA A 315 7.47 -20.31 26.55
CA ALA A 315 8.56 -19.54 25.96
C ALA A 315 9.87 -20.34 26.05
N ASP A 316 10.81 -20.04 25.16
CA ASP A 316 12.14 -20.67 25.09
C ASP A 316 12.15 -22.18 24.78
N THR A 317 11.00 -22.76 24.40
CA THR A 317 10.93 -24.12 23.87
C THR A 317 11.02 -24.11 22.36
N THR A 318 11.67 -25.12 21.78
CA THR A 318 11.77 -25.31 20.33
C THR A 318 11.07 -26.60 19.90
N ILE A 319 10.26 -26.51 18.85
CA ILE A 319 9.74 -27.66 18.10
C ILE A 319 10.50 -27.69 16.77
N ASN A 320 11.39 -28.67 16.61
CA ASN A 320 12.33 -28.75 15.48
C ASN A 320 12.16 -30.06 14.69
N ALA A 321 12.10 -29.93 13.36
CA ALA A 321 12.29 -31.03 12.42
C ALA A 321 13.58 -30.82 11.59
N ALA A 322 14.59 -31.68 11.79
CA ALA A 322 15.92 -31.49 11.21
C ALA A 322 15.96 -31.67 9.68
N THR A 323 15.33 -32.72 9.14
CA THR A 323 15.35 -33.02 7.69
C THR A 323 13.97 -33.04 7.02
N GLY A 324 12.89 -33.04 7.79
CA GLY A 324 11.51 -33.05 7.31
C GLY A 324 10.69 -31.89 7.86
N SER A 325 9.37 -31.97 7.73
CA SER A 325 8.46 -30.84 8.01
C SER A 325 7.88 -30.87 9.43
N VAL A 326 7.47 -29.70 9.93
CA VAL A 326 6.63 -29.57 11.13
C VAL A 326 5.19 -29.25 10.70
N GLU A 327 4.24 -30.05 11.15
CA GLU A 327 2.80 -29.84 10.94
C GLU A 327 2.10 -29.72 12.30
N VAL A 328 1.42 -28.59 12.52
CA VAL A 328 0.65 -28.33 13.74
C VAL A 328 -0.79 -28.03 13.36
N THR A 329 -1.72 -28.85 13.83
CA THR A 329 -3.16 -28.61 13.68
C THR A 329 -3.81 -28.47 15.05
N ALA A 330 -4.57 -27.40 15.28
CA ALA A 330 -5.30 -27.18 16.53
C ALA A 330 -6.67 -26.50 16.32
N LYS A 331 -7.52 -26.45 17.35
CA LYS A 331 -8.66 -25.52 17.39
C LYS A 331 -8.19 -24.12 17.70
N THR A 332 -7.33 -23.95 18.71
CA THR A 332 -6.70 -22.67 19.08
C THR A 332 -5.23 -22.87 19.39
N GLY A 333 -4.42 -21.82 19.31
CA GLY A 333 -2.98 -21.93 19.60
C GLY A 333 -2.44 -20.74 20.39
N ASP A 334 -1.64 -21.03 21.41
CA ASP A 334 -0.77 -20.07 22.10
C ASP A 334 0.68 -20.58 22.02
N ILE A 335 1.31 -20.36 20.87
CA ILE A 335 2.64 -20.87 20.52
C ILE A 335 3.67 -19.77 20.80
N LYS A 336 4.23 -19.78 22.01
CA LYS A 336 5.22 -18.80 22.47
C LYS A 336 6.66 -19.20 22.14
N GLY A 337 6.87 -20.50 21.93
CA GLY A 337 8.15 -21.10 21.59
C GLY A 337 8.43 -21.01 20.10
N GLU A 338 9.65 -21.39 19.72
CA GLU A 338 10.08 -21.44 18.33
C GLU A 338 9.59 -22.72 17.66
N ILE A 339 9.18 -22.61 16.39
CA ILE A 339 8.94 -23.76 15.52
C ILE A 339 9.86 -23.66 14.32
N GLU A 340 10.72 -24.65 14.13
CA GLU A 340 11.70 -24.63 13.07
C GLU A 340 11.78 -25.94 12.27
N SER A 341 12.14 -25.80 11.00
CA SER A 341 12.54 -26.91 10.15
C SER A 341 13.68 -26.47 9.24
N ALA A 342 14.82 -27.14 9.34
CA ALA A 342 16.01 -26.72 8.60
C ALA A 342 15.88 -26.95 7.08
N SER A 343 15.22 -28.05 6.67
CA SER A 343 15.06 -28.42 5.25
C SER A 343 13.63 -28.81 4.85
N GLY A 344 12.65 -28.73 5.75
CA GLY A 344 11.25 -29.01 5.46
C GLY A 344 10.37 -27.77 5.58
N ASN A 345 9.07 -27.96 5.40
CA ASN A 345 8.09 -26.90 5.56
C ASN A 345 7.64 -26.80 7.02
N VAL A 346 7.13 -25.63 7.42
CA VAL A 346 6.38 -25.48 8.66
C VAL A 346 4.97 -25.03 8.34
N ASN A 347 4.00 -25.84 8.75
CA ASN A 347 2.58 -25.58 8.56
C ASN A 347 1.88 -25.54 9.92
N ILE A 348 1.14 -24.47 10.18
CA ILE A 348 0.36 -24.30 11.40
C ILE A 348 -1.06 -23.93 11.01
N THR A 349 -2.02 -24.76 11.41
CA THR A 349 -3.43 -24.58 11.09
C THR A 349 -4.28 -24.54 12.36
N ALA A 350 -5.08 -23.49 12.51
CA ALA A 350 -6.09 -23.35 13.55
C ALA A 350 -7.50 -23.30 12.94
N SER A 351 -8.42 -24.11 13.49
CA SER A 351 -9.83 -24.16 13.05
C SER A 351 -10.81 -23.38 13.92
N GLY A 352 -10.32 -22.71 14.97
CA GLY A 352 -11.09 -21.94 15.93
C GLY A 352 -10.72 -20.45 15.92
N ASN A 353 -10.88 -19.78 17.07
CA ASN A 353 -10.97 -18.33 17.12
C ASN A 353 -9.63 -17.58 17.08
N THR A 354 -8.56 -18.15 17.63
CA THR A 354 -7.28 -17.42 17.77
C THR A 354 -6.08 -18.37 17.66
N LEU A 355 -5.07 -17.92 16.92
CA LEU A 355 -3.75 -18.52 16.80
C LEU A 355 -2.69 -17.46 17.07
N ASN A 356 -2.06 -17.52 18.24
CA ASN A 356 -0.91 -16.69 18.58
C ASN A 356 0.36 -17.46 18.27
N VAL A 357 1.28 -16.84 17.54
CA VAL A 357 2.56 -17.44 17.16
C VAL A 357 3.74 -16.53 17.46
N SER A 358 4.89 -17.15 17.68
CA SER A 358 6.18 -16.51 17.93
C SER A 358 7.09 -16.69 16.70
N ASN A 359 8.33 -17.14 16.90
CA ASN A 359 9.28 -17.41 15.82
C ASN A 359 8.92 -18.69 15.06
N ILE A 360 8.89 -18.60 13.74
CA ILE A 360 8.65 -19.74 12.86
C ILE A 360 9.66 -19.71 11.72
N THR A 361 10.38 -20.80 11.48
CA THR A 361 11.36 -20.90 10.40
C THR A 361 11.19 -22.19 9.61
N GLY A 362 11.15 -22.14 8.28
CA GLY A 362 11.07 -23.33 7.43
C GLY A 362 11.43 -23.04 5.98
N GLN A 363 11.53 -24.05 5.11
CA GLN A 363 11.67 -23.82 3.67
C GLN A 363 10.48 -23.04 3.13
N ASN A 364 9.27 -23.57 3.32
CA ASN A 364 8.03 -22.79 3.22
C ASN A 364 7.42 -22.67 4.62
N VAL A 365 6.78 -21.54 4.89
CA VAL A 365 6.04 -21.34 6.14
C VAL A 365 4.60 -20.99 5.81
N THR A 366 3.65 -21.76 6.34
CA THR A 366 2.21 -21.50 6.17
C THR A 366 1.53 -21.42 7.54
N VAL A 367 0.89 -20.29 7.83
CA VAL A 367 0.11 -20.07 9.05
C VAL A 367 -1.34 -19.76 8.68
N THR A 368 -2.27 -20.61 9.09
CA THR A 368 -3.67 -20.53 8.68
C THR A 368 -4.61 -20.51 9.88
N ALA A 369 -5.46 -19.49 9.97
CA ALA A 369 -6.62 -19.44 10.87
C ALA A 369 -7.84 -18.90 10.12
N ASN A 370 -8.42 -19.72 9.23
CA ASN A 370 -9.47 -19.28 8.29
C ASN A 370 -10.71 -18.68 8.97
N SER A 371 -11.06 -19.17 10.16
CA SER A 371 -12.23 -18.73 10.93
C SER A 371 -11.88 -17.82 12.11
N GLY A 372 -10.60 -17.52 12.30
CA GLY A 372 -10.09 -16.88 13.51
C GLY A 372 -8.98 -15.86 13.24
N ALA A 373 -8.45 -15.33 14.33
CA ALA A 373 -7.39 -14.34 14.29
C ALA A 373 -6.00 -14.99 14.30
N VAL A 374 -5.09 -14.51 13.46
CA VAL A 374 -3.65 -14.75 13.63
C VAL A 374 -3.03 -13.54 14.32
N THR A 375 -2.31 -13.77 15.42
CA THR A 375 -1.50 -12.74 16.07
C THR A 375 -0.06 -13.21 16.19
N THR A 376 0.87 -12.28 16.02
CA THR A 376 2.30 -12.55 16.18
C THR A 376 2.83 -11.77 17.37
N THR A 377 3.71 -12.40 18.15
CA THR A 377 4.39 -11.71 19.25
C THR A 377 5.26 -10.57 18.71
N LYS A 378 5.28 -9.42 19.38
CA LYS A 378 6.13 -8.30 18.96
C LYS A 378 7.60 -8.72 18.98
N GLY A 379 8.31 -8.43 17.89
CA GLY A 379 9.72 -8.82 17.74
C GLY A 379 9.94 -10.26 17.28
N SER A 380 8.89 -11.05 17.06
CA SER A 380 9.03 -12.38 16.47
C SER A 380 9.17 -12.30 14.94
N THR A 381 9.69 -13.37 14.35
CA THR A 381 9.86 -13.50 12.90
C THR A 381 9.24 -14.79 12.38
N ILE A 382 8.43 -14.66 11.32
CA ILE A 382 7.97 -15.77 10.48
C ILE A 382 8.82 -15.75 9.22
N ASN A 383 9.73 -16.72 9.07
CA ASN A 383 10.78 -16.74 8.05
C ASN A 383 10.71 -17.98 7.15
N ALA A 384 10.48 -17.77 5.86
CA ALA A 384 10.70 -18.79 4.84
C ALA A 384 12.12 -18.69 4.27
N THR A 385 12.94 -19.73 4.46
CA THR A 385 14.37 -19.69 4.11
C THR A 385 14.61 -19.74 2.60
N THR A 386 13.84 -20.53 1.85
CA THR A 386 14.01 -20.71 0.40
C THR A 386 12.72 -20.56 -0.39
N GLY A 387 11.58 -20.88 0.22
CA GLY A 387 10.24 -20.90 -0.36
C GLY A 387 9.37 -19.74 0.11
N ASN A 388 8.05 -19.94 0.14
CA ASN A 388 7.08 -18.89 0.40
C ASN A 388 6.69 -18.79 1.88
N ALA A 389 6.43 -17.57 2.36
CA ALA A 389 5.78 -17.33 3.64
C ALA A 389 4.32 -16.91 3.41
N ASN A 390 3.37 -17.73 3.85
CA ASN A 390 1.95 -17.54 3.61
C ASN A 390 1.20 -17.44 4.94
N ILE A 391 0.38 -16.39 5.10
CA ILE A 391 -0.51 -16.24 6.24
C ILE A 391 -1.93 -16.04 5.74
N THR A 392 -2.86 -16.88 6.19
CA THR A 392 -4.29 -16.73 5.90
C THR A 392 -5.07 -16.63 7.21
N THR A 393 -5.93 -15.62 7.32
CA THR A 393 -6.67 -15.35 8.56
C THR A 393 -8.03 -14.71 8.31
N GLN A 394 -8.94 -14.81 9.27
CA GLN A 394 -10.15 -13.98 9.29
C GLN A 394 -9.80 -12.54 9.70
N THR A 395 -9.03 -12.36 10.77
CA THR A 395 -8.54 -11.04 11.23
C THR A 395 -7.10 -11.14 11.71
N GLY A 396 -6.29 -10.11 11.57
CA GLY A 396 -4.86 -10.24 11.88
C GLY A 396 -4.29 -9.09 12.70
N SER A 397 -3.40 -9.43 13.63
CA SER A 397 -2.46 -8.50 14.25
C SER A 397 -1.04 -9.04 14.10
N ILE A 398 -0.50 -8.88 12.90
CA ILE A 398 0.79 -9.42 12.45
C ILE A 398 1.88 -8.38 12.71
N ASN A 399 2.15 -8.11 13.98
CA ASN A 399 3.11 -7.08 14.43
C ASN A 399 4.57 -7.55 14.38
N GLY A 400 4.82 -8.85 14.22
CA GLY A 400 6.14 -9.44 13.99
C GLY A 400 6.58 -9.26 12.53
N LYS A 401 7.83 -9.63 12.25
CA LYS A 401 8.36 -9.62 10.88
C LYS A 401 7.89 -10.87 10.14
N VAL A 402 7.46 -10.71 8.89
CA VAL A 402 7.19 -11.83 7.98
C VAL A 402 8.14 -11.73 6.80
N GLU A 403 8.98 -12.73 6.59
CA GLU A 403 9.95 -12.67 5.52
C GLU A 403 10.14 -13.96 4.75
N SER A 404 10.61 -13.81 3.52
CA SER A 404 11.19 -14.87 2.72
C SER A 404 12.47 -14.39 2.07
N SER A 405 13.54 -15.18 2.17
CA SER A 405 14.85 -14.80 1.62
C SER A 405 14.88 -14.87 0.08
N SER A 406 14.17 -15.84 -0.52
CA SER A 406 14.14 -16.01 -1.98
C SER A 406 12.74 -16.23 -2.58
N GLY A 407 11.74 -16.58 -1.77
CA GLY A 407 10.37 -16.76 -2.22
C GLY A 407 9.49 -15.53 -2.02
N SER A 408 8.19 -15.72 -2.21
CA SER A 408 7.18 -14.68 -2.03
C SER A 408 6.63 -14.64 -0.61
N VAL A 409 6.09 -13.49 -0.21
CA VAL A 409 5.30 -13.36 1.02
C VAL A 409 3.86 -13.00 0.67
N THR A 410 2.90 -13.79 1.16
CA THR A 410 1.47 -13.59 0.91
C THR A 410 0.69 -13.54 2.21
N LEU A 411 -0.03 -12.45 2.46
CA LEU A 411 -0.95 -12.28 3.59
C LEU A 411 -2.38 -12.11 3.07
N ILE A 412 -3.31 -12.92 3.59
CA ILE A 412 -4.73 -12.88 3.21
C ILE A 412 -5.58 -12.73 4.48
N ALA A 413 -6.40 -11.68 4.53
CA ALA A 413 -7.43 -11.47 5.54
C ALA A 413 -8.83 -11.44 4.91
N THR A 414 -9.73 -12.28 5.40
CA THR A 414 -11.10 -12.41 4.88
C THR A 414 -12.15 -11.61 5.65
N GLY A 415 -11.80 -11.11 6.85
CA GLY A 415 -12.69 -10.40 7.78
C GLY A 415 -12.51 -8.90 7.76
N GLN A 416 -12.64 -8.26 8.93
CA GLN A 416 -12.83 -6.80 9.01
C GLN A 416 -11.55 -6.00 9.28
N THR A 417 -10.49 -6.61 9.82
CA THR A 417 -9.26 -5.89 10.19
C THR A 417 -8.02 -6.73 9.95
N LEU A 418 -6.97 -6.09 9.42
CA LEU A 418 -5.63 -6.65 9.33
C LEU A 418 -4.60 -5.56 9.69
N ALA A 419 -3.85 -5.77 10.77
CA ALA A 419 -2.68 -4.96 11.10
C ALA A 419 -1.41 -5.72 10.73
N VAL A 420 -0.45 -5.05 10.09
CA VAL A 420 0.83 -5.65 9.70
C VAL A 420 2.03 -4.78 10.09
N GLY A 421 3.13 -5.44 10.45
CA GLY A 421 4.45 -4.86 10.68
C GLY A 421 5.34 -5.02 9.44
N ASN A 422 6.58 -5.45 9.67
CA ASN A 422 7.57 -5.60 8.61
C ASN A 422 7.29 -6.83 7.74
N ILE A 423 7.28 -6.64 6.42
CA ILE A 423 7.09 -7.72 5.44
C ILE A 423 8.20 -7.63 4.40
N SER A 424 8.86 -8.75 4.08
CA SER A 424 9.91 -8.77 3.05
C SER A 424 9.92 -10.06 2.23
N GLY A 425 9.91 -9.97 0.90
CA GLY A 425 10.01 -11.15 0.02
C GLY A 425 10.42 -10.78 -1.39
N SER A 426 10.66 -11.77 -2.25
CA SER A 426 10.88 -11.55 -3.68
C SER A 426 9.71 -10.80 -4.31
N THR A 427 8.50 -11.26 -4.04
CA THR A 427 7.26 -10.51 -4.24
C THR A 427 6.51 -10.43 -2.92
N VAL A 428 5.70 -9.39 -2.75
CA VAL A 428 4.85 -9.24 -1.57
C VAL A 428 3.41 -9.01 -2.00
N THR A 429 2.49 -9.82 -1.48
CA THR A 429 1.05 -9.68 -1.74
C THR A 429 0.29 -9.60 -0.43
N VAL A 430 -0.46 -8.51 -0.22
CA VAL A 430 -1.36 -8.34 0.92
C VAL A 430 -2.78 -8.17 0.40
N THR A 431 -3.67 -9.11 0.75
CA THR A 431 -5.08 -9.09 0.35
C THR A 431 -5.99 -9.02 1.57
N ALA A 432 -6.65 -7.88 1.73
CA ALA A 432 -7.55 -7.53 2.82
C ALA A 432 -8.85 -6.94 2.25
N ASN A 433 -9.41 -7.52 1.19
CA ASN A 433 -10.51 -6.92 0.41
C ASN A 433 -11.77 -6.59 1.21
N ASN A 434 -11.98 -7.26 2.33
CA ASN A 434 -13.11 -7.03 3.25
C ASN A 434 -12.68 -6.30 4.53
N ALA A 435 -11.37 -6.09 4.71
CA ALA A 435 -10.77 -5.60 5.93
C ALA A 435 -10.22 -4.18 5.76
N LYS A 436 -10.21 -3.43 6.87
CA LYS A 436 -9.31 -2.28 7.02
C LYS A 436 -7.89 -2.79 7.23
N LEU A 437 -6.97 -2.37 6.35
CA LEU A 437 -5.54 -2.64 6.47
C LEU A 437 -4.86 -1.48 7.19
N THR A 438 -4.07 -1.78 8.23
CA THR A 438 -3.23 -0.80 8.90
C THR A 438 -1.78 -1.27 8.94
N THR A 439 -0.84 -0.38 8.66
CA THR A 439 0.60 -0.67 8.86
C THR A 439 1.14 0.12 10.04
N THR A 440 2.12 -0.46 10.74
CA THR A 440 2.75 0.20 11.88
C THR A 440 3.68 1.32 11.40
N GLU A 441 3.74 2.44 12.11
CA GLU A 441 4.70 3.50 11.80
C GLU A 441 6.14 2.99 11.89
N GLY A 442 6.99 3.37 10.93
CA GLY A 442 8.37 2.88 10.81
C GLY A 442 8.50 1.42 10.35
N SER A 443 7.40 0.74 10.00
CA SER A 443 7.45 -0.57 9.35
C SER A 443 7.63 -0.47 7.84
N THR A 444 8.10 -1.55 7.22
CA THR A 444 8.31 -1.63 5.77
C THR A 444 7.62 -2.85 5.17
N ILE A 445 6.93 -2.67 4.04
CA ILE A 445 6.48 -3.72 3.13
C ILE A 445 7.40 -3.68 1.91
N ASN A 446 8.34 -4.62 1.82
CA ASN A 446 9.43 -4.58 0.85
C ASN A 446 9.42 -5.79 -0.10
N ALA A 447 9.27 -5.54 -1.40
CA ALA A 447 9.52 -6.52 -2.45
C ALA A 447 10.94 -6.35 -3.01
N THR A 448 11.77 -7.39 -2.90
CA THR A 448 13.20 -7.31 -3.22
C THR A 448 13.50 -7.44 -4.72
N THR A 449 12.75 -8.24 -5.45
CA THR A 449 13.03 -8.54 -6.87
C THR A 449 11.84 -8.31 -7.79
N GLY A 450 10.62 -8.50 -7.31
CA GLY A 450 9.38 -8.31 -8.05
C GLY A 450 8.50 -7.21 -7.46
N ALA A 451 7.19 -7.35 -7.60
CA ALA A 451 6.22 -6.32 -7.22
C ALA A 451 5.74 -6.44 -5.77
N ALA A 452 5.36 -5.31 -5.19
CA ALA A 452 4.56 -5.24 -3.97
C ALA A 452 3.11 -4.89 -4.33
N THR A 453 2.18 -5.80 -4.05
CA THR A 453 0.75 -5.64 -4.37
C THR A 453 -0.09 -5.67 -3.10
N ILE A 454 -0.86 -4.62 -2.88
CA ILE A 454 -1.75 -4.47 -1.74
C ILE A 454 -3.17 -4.21 -2.26
N SER A 455 -4.13 -5.01 -1.81
CA SER A 455 -5.55 -4.81 -2.09
C SER A 455 -6.34 -4.89 -0.79
N THR A 456 -7.14 -3.87 -0.49
CA THR A 456 -7.84 -3.72 0.79
C THR A 456 -9.25 -3.15 0.60
N LYS A 457 -10.12 -3.26 1.60
CA LYS A 457 -11.40 -2.52 1.62
C LYS A 457 -11.14 -1.02 1.77
N GLU A 458 -10.36 -0.69 2.79
CA GLU A 458 -9.86 0.64 3.15
C GLU A 458 -8.47 0.50 3.82
N GLY A 459 -7.69 1.57 3.88
CA GLY A 459 -6.30 1.48 4.35
C GLY A 459 -5.78 2.73 5.06
N ASP A 460 -5.05 2.52 6.15
CA ASP A 460 -4.21 3.53 6.82
C ASP A 460 -2.76 3.01 6.86
N LEU A 461 -2.00 3.34 5.82
CA LEU A 461 -0.68 2.77 5.57
C LEU A 461 0.41 3.77 5.99
N LYS A 462 0.83 3.67 7.25
CA LYS A 462 1.83 4.53 7.90
C LYS A 462 3.27 4.05 7.73
N GLY A 463 3.46 2.79 7.38
CA GLY A 463 4.74 2.21 7.00
C GLY A 463 5.14 2.55 5.55
N GLU A 464 6.40 2.30 5.23
CA GLU A 464 6.94 2.42 3.87
C GLU A 464 6.55 1.19 3.03
N ILE A 465 6.23 1.41 1.76
CA ILE A 465 5.96 0.35 0.78
C ILE A 465 6.98 0.49 -0.33
N GLU A 466 7.83 -0.53 -0.50
CA GLU A 466 8.96 -0.51 -1.42
C GLU A 466 8.93 -1.70 -2.37
N ALA A 467 9.23 -1.47 -3.65
CA ALA A 467 9.63 -2.51 -4.59
C ALA A 467 10.98 -2.16 -5.22
N LYS A 468 12.05 -2.83 -4.79
CA LYS A 468 13.43 -2.48 -5.15
C LYS A 468 13.73 -2.62 -6.64
N GLN A 469 13.12 -3.59 -7.30
CA GLN A 469 13.32 -3.88 -8.73
C GLN A 469 12.01 -3.94 -9.54
N GLY A 470 10.86 -3.96 -8.86
CA GLY A 470 9.55 -4.11 -9.48
C GLY A 470 8.68 -2.86 -9.39
N SER A 471 7.37 -3.07 -9.49
CA SER A 471 6.34 -2.05 -9.33
C SER A 471 5.64 -2.15 -7.97
N VAL A 472 5.02 -1.06 -7.54
CA VAL A 472 4.11 -1.06 -6.39
C VAL A 472 2.70 -0.79 -6.85
N LYS A 473 1.75 -1.61 -6.39
CA LYS A 473 0.31 -1.39 -6.61
C LYS A 473 -0.44 -1.46 -5.28
N VAL A 474 -1.09 -0.37 -4.90
CA VAL A 474 -1.94 -0.27 -3.71
C VAL A 474 -3.36 0.08 -4.13
N THR A 475 -4.36 -0.68 -3.67
CA THR A 475 -5.76 -0.43 -4.03
C THR A 475 -6.68 -0.62 -2.82
N ALA A 476 -7.41 0.44 -2.45
CA ALA A 476 -8.58 0.38 -1.59
C ALA A 476 -9.86 0.33 -2.44
N LYS A 477 -10.64 -0.74 -2.31
CA LYS A 477 -11.81 -1.03 -3.17
C LYS A 477 -13.07 -0.27 -2.80
N GLU A 478 -13.22 0.10 -1.53
CA GLU A 478 -14.48 0.69 -1.04
C GLU A 478 -14.29 1.99 -0.26
N GLY A 479 -13.35 2.02 0.69
CA GLY A 479 -13.18 3.17 1.57
C GLY A 479 -11.97 4.03 1.25
N ASN A 480 -11.58 4.83 2.22
CA ASN A 480 -10.45 5.76 2.11
C ASN A 480 -9.12 5.01 2.13
N LEU A 481 -8.11 5.65 1.54
CA LEU A 481 -6.74 5.17 1.54
C LEU A 481 -5.81 6.30 1.96
N THR A 482 -5.08 6.10 3.06
CA THR A 482 -3.98 6.98 3.47
C THR A 482 -2.66 6.25 3.24
N VAL A 483 -1.70 6.93 2.61
CA VAL A 483 -0.33 6.42 2.40
C VAL A 483 0.71 7.45 2.83
N LEU A 484 1.80 6.97 3.43
CA LEU A 484 2.95 7.81 3.79
C LEU A 484 4.04 7.75 2.71
N ASN A 485 4.72 6.61 2.58
CA ASN A 485 5.85 6.43 1.67
C ASN A 485 5.61 5.25 0.72
N VAL A 486 5.74 5.47 -0.58
CA VAL A 486 5.58 4.44 -1.60
C VAL A 486 6.66 4.61 -2.67
N THR A 487 7.59 3.66 -2.75
CA THR A 487 8.73 3.73 -3.67
C THR A 487 8.81 2.50 -4.55
N ALA A 488 9.05 2.66 -5.85
CA ALA A 488 9.30 1.55 -6.76
C ALA A 488 10.39 1.88 -7.78
N LYS A 489 11.08 0.86 -8.26
CA LYS A 489 11.96 0.97 -9.42
C LYS A 489 11.16 1.31 -10.67
N ASN A 490 10.11 0.53 -10.93
CA ASN A 490 9.20 0.71 -12.06
C ASN A 490 7.97 1.51 -11.63
N ASP A 491 6.78 1.17 -12.11
CA ASP A 491 5.57 1.94 -11.84
C ASP A 491 5.12 1.93 -10.37
N VAL A 492 4.58 3.05 -9.93
CA VAL A 492 3.78 3.14 -8.70
C VAL A 492 2.34 3.43 -9.06
N THR A 493 1.41 2.59 -8.62
CA THR A 493 -0.04 2.81 -8.75
C THR A 493 -0.70 2.81 -7.39
N VAL A 494 -1.41 3.88 -7.04
CA VAL A 494 -2.17 3.97 -5.78
C VAL A 494 -3.61 4.37 -6.10
N LYS A 495 -4.57 3.54 -5.68
CA LYS A 495 -5.98 3.70 -6.04
C LYS A 495 -6.90 3.65 -4.81
N ALA A 496 -7.78 4.64 -4.66
CA ALA A 496 -8.92 4.59 -3.75
C ALA A 496 -10.21 4.60 -4.58
N GLU A 497 -10.71 3.42 -4.97
CA GLU A 497 -11.70 3.28 -6.05
C GLU A 497 -12.99 4.06 -5.81
N LYS A 498 -13.44 4.11 -4.55
CA LYS A 498 -14.67 4.78 -4.14
C LYS A 498 -14.46 5.79 -3.01
N GLY A 499 -13.24 5.91 -2.49
CA GLY A 499 -12.91 6.75 -1.34
C GLY A 499 -11.93 7.88 -1.67
N THR A 500 -11.56 8.61 -0.62
CA THR A 500 -10.53 9.64 -0.67
C THR A 500 -9.15 9.00 -0.63
N LEU A 501 -8.25 9.39 -1.54
CA LEU A 501 -6.81 9.12 -1.42
C LEU A 501 -6.15 10.30 -0.69
N THR A 502 -5.51 10.01 0.44
CA THR A 502 -4.73 10.98 1.20
C THR A 502 -3.26 10.58 1.20
N THR A 503 -2.38 11.51 0.85
CA THR A 503 -0.94 11.37 1.10
C THR A 503 -0.54 12.27 2.26
N THR A 504 0.30 11.77 3.15
CA THR A 504 0.69 12.49 4.37
C THR A 504 1.79 13.52 4.05
N SER A 505 1.71 14.70 4.68
CA SER A 505 2.76 15.73 4.56
C SER A 505 4.12 15.19 4.99
N GLY A 506 5.17 15.50 4.23
CA GLY A 506 6.52 14.95 4.42
C GLY A 506 6.70 13.50 3.95
N GLY A 507 5.63 12.84 3.49
CA GLY A 507 5.69 11.56 2.80
C GLY A 507 6.08 11.71 1.33
N THR A 508 6.53 10.63 0.71
CA THR A 508 6.95 10.60 -0.69
C THR A 508 6.36 9.42 -1.46
N ILE A 509 5.85 9.67 -2.67
CA ILE A 509 5.49 8.65 -3.65
C ILE A 509 6.46 8.73 -4.83
N LYS A 510 7.28 7.71 -5.06
CA LYS A 510 8.40 7.75 -6.01
C LYS A 510 8.45 6.56 -6.96
N SER A 511 8.61 6.84 -8.26
CA SER A 511 9.08 5.90 -9.28
C SER A 511 10.44 6.34 -9.81
N GLU A 512 11.38 5.40 -9.97
CA GLU A 512 12.72 5.71 -10.49
C GLU A 512 12.81 5.69 -12.03
N GLU A 513 12.25 4.66 -12.65
CA GLU A 513 12.42 4.38 -14.09
C GLU A 513 11.13 4.48 -14.90
N SER A 514 9.97 4.61 -14.25
CA SER A 514 8.66 4.61 -14.92
C SER A 514 7.77 5.73 -14.37
N GLY A 515 6.45 5.49 -14.25
CA GLY A 515 5.49 6.51 -13.86
C GLY A 515 4.89 6.34 -12.46
N VAL A 516 4.21 7.38 -12.01
CA VAL A 516 3.32 7.33 -10.83
C VAL A 516 1.89 7.60 -11.30
N ASN A 517 0.95 6.72 -10.95
CA ASN A 517 -0.47 6.86 -11.24
C ASN A 517 -1.29 6.82 -9.94
N LEU A 518 -1.93 7.93 -9.62
CA LEU A 518 -2.82 8.07 -8.47
C LEU A 518 -4.26 8.27 -8.97
N THR A 519 -5.19 7.45 -8.51
CA THR A 519 -6.60 7.56 -8.90
C THR A 519 -7.54 7.39 -7.72
N ALA A 520 -8.48 8.29 -7.52
CA ALA A 520 -9.42 8.23 -6.41
C ALA A 520 -10.79 8.86 -6.74
N LYS A 521 -11.75 8.76 -5.80
CA LYS A 521 -12.98 9.56 -5.86
C LYS A 521 -12.64 11.06 -5.68
N SER A 522 -11.89 11.34 -4.62
CA SER A 522 -11.29 12.63 -4.24
C SER A 522 -9.81 12.44 -3.87
N GLY A 523 -8.99 13.47 -4.01
CA GLY A 523 -7.57 13.43 -3.69
C GLY A 523 -7.14 14.55 -2.76
N ASN A 524 -6.49 14.21 -1.65
CA ASN A 524 -5.78 15.14 -0.78
C ASN A 524 -4.28 14.77 -0.75
N ILE A 525 -3.54 15.29 -1.72
CA ILE A 525 -2.16 14.89 -1.98
C ILE A 525 -1.21 15.90 -1.33
N ASN A 526 -0.86 15.67 -0.06
CA ASN A 526 0.01 16.58 0.72
C ASN A 526 1.49 16.19 0.70
N GLY A 527 1.81 14.93 0.38
CA GLY A 527 3.18 14.44 0.19
C GLY A 527 3.72 14.72 -1.21
N ASP A 528 5.03 14.56 -1.37
CA ASP A 528 5.74 14.77 -2.63
C ASP A 528 5.51 13.60 -3.59
N ILE A 529 5.27 13.87 -4.88
CA ILE A 529 5.21 12.83 -5.92
C ILE A 529 6.33 13.02 -6.92
N ASN A 530 7.16 11.99 -7.09
CA ASN A 530 8.35 12.04 -7.92
C ASN A 530 8.38 10.87 -8.93
N ALA A 531 8.43 11.17 -10.22
CA ALA A 531 8.78 10.19 -11.26
C ALA A 531 10.07 10.66 -11.94
N THR A 532 11.22 10.08 -11.60
CA THR A 532 12.53 10.61 -12.02
C THR A 532 12.66 10.68 -13.55
N SER A 533 12.09 9.70 -14.26
CA SER A 533 12.21 9.57 -15.71
C SER A 533 10.88 9.45 -16.45
N GLY A 534 9.78 9.08 -15.77
CA GLY A 534 8.46 8.94 -16.38
C GLY A 534 7.44 10.00 -15.98
N ALA A 535 6.17 9.67 -16.24
CA ALA A 535 5.04 10.57 -16.07
C ALA A 535 4.40 10.45 -14.68
N VAL A 536 3.84 11.54 -14.18
CA VAL A 536 2.94 11.54 -13.02
C VAL A 536 1.53 11.84 -13.49
N THR A 537 0.58 10.97 -13.16
CA THR A 537 -0.84 11.17 -13.40
C THR A 537 -1.60 11.12 -12.08
N VAL A 538 -2.39 12.14 -11.79
CA VAL A 538 -3.23 12.22 -10.59
C VAL A 538 -4.66 12.53 -11.00
N THR A 539 -5.59 11.63 -10.68
CA THR A 539 -7.00 11.73 -11.09
C THR A 539 -7.95 11.64 -9.89
N ALA A 540 -8.78 12.66 -9.70
CA ALA A 540 -9.98 12.61 -8.88
C ALA A 540 -11.20 12.46 -9.80
N ASN A 541 -11.94 11.36 -9.65
CA ASN A 541 -12.98 10.97 -10.61
C ASN A 541 -14.29 11.74 -10.46
N THR A 542 -14.66 12.16 -9.25
CA THR A 542 -15.98 12.80 -9.02
C THR A 542 -15.90 14.06 -8.18
N ASP A 543 -14.89 14.16 -7.30
CA ASP A 543 -14.83 15.19 -6.27
C ASP A 543 -13.56 16.04 -6.46
N THR A 544 -13.13 16.74 -5.40
CA THR A 544 -11.99 17.66 -5.42
C THR A 544 -10.63 16.96 -5.46
N LEU A 545 -9.64 17.66 -6.00
CA LEU A 545 -8.23 17.29 -6.00
C LEU A 545 -7.41 18.44 -5.41
N SER A 546 -6.71 18.18 -4.30
CA SER A 546 -5.71 19.08 -3.71
C SER A 546 -4.32 18.48 -3.90
N VAL A 547 -3.33 19.29 -4.31
CA VAL A 547 -1.97 18.82 -4.60
C VAL A 547 -0.89 19.75 -4.05
N ALA A 548 0.07 19.16 -3.35
CA ALA A 548 1.32 19.79 -2.91
C ALA A 548 2.37 19.77 -4.05
N ASN A 549 3.35 18.88 -4.02
CA ASN A 549 4.49 18.90 -4.94
C ASN A 549 4.49 17.70 -5.90
N ILE A 550 4.84 17.98 -7.16
CA ILE A 550 5.05 16.96 -8.18
C ILE A 550 6.33 17.29 -8.95
N THR A 551 7.20 16.30 -9.15
CA THR A 551 8.32 16.37 -10.10
C THR A 551 8.29 15.18 -11.04
N SER A 552 8.32 15.44 -12.35
CA SER A 552 8.21 14.39 -13.36
C SER A 552 8.76 14.82 -14.72
N LYS A 553 8.75 13.88 -15.68
CA LYS A 553 8.91 14.21 -17.10
C LYS A 553 7.67 14.95 -17.64
N THR A 554 6.49 14.36 -17.41
CA THR A 554 5.19 14.98 -17.69
C THR A 554 4.27 14.84 -16.48
N ALA A 555 3.58 15.93 -16.11
CA ALA A 555 2.62 15.93 -15.01
C ALA A 555 1.21 16.15 -15.55
N THR A 556 0.28 15.24 -15.24
CA THR A 556 -1.14 15.35 -15.61
C THR A 556 -2.00 15.29 -14.36
N LEU A 557 -2.75 16.37 -14.08
CA LEU A 557 -3.65 16.48 -12.93
C LEU A 557 -5.08 16.65 -13.43
N THR A 558 -5.98 15.78 -13.00
CA THR A 558 -7.38 15.80 -13.45
C THR A 558 -8.35 15.72 -12.28
N ALA A 559 -9.24 16.70 -12.17
CA ALA A 559 -10.40 16.68 -11.28
C ALA A 559 -11.68 16.66 -12.13
N ASN A 560 -12.11 15.47 -12.57
CA ASN A 560 -13.10 15.29 -13.63
C ASN A 560 -14.41 16.08 -13.42
N SER A 561 -14.91 16.13 -12.19
CA SER A 561 -16.17 16.82 -11.85
C SER A 561 -16.04 17.78 -10.66
N GLY A 562 -14.82 17.95 -10.14
CA GLY A 562 -14.58 18.76 -8.94
C GLY A 562 -13.54 19.85 -9.13
N ALA A 563 -13.23 20.53 -8.03
CA ALA A 563 -12.24 21.59 -8.00
C ALA A 563 -10.81 21.02 -7.93
N LEU A 564 -9.89 21.57 -8.73
CA LEU A 564 -8.46 21.38 -8.57
C LEU A 564 -7.87 22.54 -7.76
N THR A 565 -7.18 22.23 -6.67
CA THR A 565 -6.45 23.20 -5.85
C THR A 565 -4.97 22.83 -5.80
N THR A 566 -4.09 23.73 -6.21
CA THR A 566 -2.66 23.62 -5.86
C THR A 566 -2.41 24.43 -4.60
N LEU A 567 -1.72 23.84 -3.63
CA LEU A 567 -1.48 24.48 -2.33
C LEU A 567 -0.56 25.70 -2.47
N ALA A 568 -0.67 26.66 -1.55
CA ALA A 568 0.25 27.79 -1.51
C ALA A 568 1.69 27.29 -1.29
N GLY A 569 2.64 27.83 -2.06
CA GLY A 569 4.05 27.44 -2.01
C GLY A 569 4.36 26.07 -2.62
N SER A 570 3.38 25.41 -3.23
CA SER A 570 3.56 24.10 -3.86
C SER A 570 4.24 24.21 -5.22
N THR A 571 4.95 23.16 -5.65
CA THR A 571 5.64 23.13 -6.96
C THR A 571 5.22 21.92 -7.77
N ILE A 572 4.54 22.16 -8.90
CA ILE A 572 4.16 21.16 -9.89
C ILE A 572 5.05 21.31 -11.12
N LYS A 573 6.00 20.39 -11.30
CA LYS A 573 7.02 20.47 -12.34
C LYS A 573 7.01 19.25 -13.24
N GLY A 574 6.89 19.50 -14.54
CA GLY A 574 7.12 18.52 -15.61
C GLY A 574 8.23 19.02 -16.52
N THR A 575 9.32 18.29 -16.70
CA THR A 575 10.43 18.79 -17.54
C THR A 575 9.99 19.03 -18.99
N GLU A 576 9.07 18.22 -19.52
CA GLU A 576 8.48 18.39 -20.85
C GLU A 576 7.14 19.14 -20.80
N SER A 577 6.20 18.68 -19.98
CA SER A 577 4.88 19.32 -19.95
C SER A 577 4.16 19.19 -18.61
N VAL A 578 3.30 20.16 -18.33
CA VAL A 578 2.30 20.07 -17.28
C VAL A 578 0.91 20.34 -17.85
N THR A 579 -0.02 19.43 -17.62
CA THR A 579 -1.42 19.55 -18.02
C THR A 579 -2.33 19.43 -16.82
N THR A 580 -3.26 20.37 -16.65
CA THR A 580 -4.30 20.29 -15.64
C THR A 580 -5.70 20.47 -16.25
N SER A 581 -6.67 19.71 -15.73
CA SER A 581 -8.08 19.76 -16.14
C SER A 581 -9.00 19.63 -14.92
N SER A 582 -10.03 20.45 -14.85
CA SER A 582 -10.94 20.50 -13.69
C SER A 582 -12.31 21.09 -14.00
N GLN A 583 -13.28 20.92 -13.10
CA GLN A 583 -14.53 21.69 -13.15
C GLN A 583 -14.32 23.14 -12.70
N SER A 584 -13.46 23.36 -11.72
CA SER A 584 -13.01 24.70 -11.30
C SER A 584 -11.58 24.60 -10.76
N GLY A 585 -10.83 25.69 -10.77
CA GLY A 585 -9.44 25.68 -10.34
C GLY A 585 -9.07 26.84 -9.42
N SER A 586 -8.22 26.55 -8.42
CA SER A 586 -7.53 27.55 -7.60
C SER A 586 -6.03 27.21 -7.56
N ILE A 587 -5.20 28.03 -8.20
CA ILE A 587 -3.77 27.80 -8.29
C ILE A 587 -3.04 28.66 -7.27
N GLY A 588 -2.52 28.04 -6.20
CA GLY A 588 -1.77 28.71 -5.14
C GLY A 588 -0.24 28.63 -5.28
N GLY A 589 0.26 27.62 -6.01
CA GLY A 589 1.68 27.32 -6.17
C GLY A 589 2.28 27.68 -7.55
N GLU A 590 3.44 27.11 -7.84
CA GLU A 590 4.08 27.13 -9.16
C GLU A 590 3.67 25.90 -9.99
N ILE A 591 3.29 26.12 -11.24
CA ILE A 591 3.09 25.12 -12.29
C ILE A 591 4.10 25.41 -13.40
N SER A 592 5.07 24.54 -13.62
CA SER A 592 6.18 24.80 -14.53
C SER A 592 6.54 23.59 -15.42
N GLY A 593 6.79 23.85 -16.70
CA GLY A 593 7.31 22.86 -17.63
C GLY A 593 7.79 23.44 -18.95
N SER A 594 8.21 22.64 -19.92
CA SER A 594 8.54 23.20 -21.25
C SER A 594 7.30 23.74 -21.93
N THR A 595 6.17 23.04 -21.81
CA THR A 595 4.82 23.54 -22.14
C THR A 595 3.91 23.40 -20.93
N VAL A 596 2.95 24.32 -20.78
CA VAL A 596 1.97 24.27 -19.69
C VAL A 596 0.57 24.51 -20.21
N LYS A 597 -0.38 23.66 -19.82
CA LYS A 597 -1.80 23.78 -20.16
C LYS A 597 -2.64 23.65 -18.89
N VAL A 598 -3.31 24.72 -18.50
CA VAL A 598 -4.21 24.76 -17.34
C VAL A 598 -5.63 25.00 -17.82
N THR A 599 -6.52 24.04 -17.56
CA THR A 599 -7.91 24.10 -18.02
C THR A 599 -8.91 23.90 -16.90
N ALA A 600 -9.97 24.70 -16.92
CA ALA A 600 -11.17 24.52 -16.09
C ALA A 600 -12.41 24.68 -16.96
N SER A 601 -13.43 23.83 -16.81
CA SER A 601 -14.71 24.03 -17.51
C SER A 601 -15.57 25.13 -16.87
N GLY A 602 -15.31 25.45 -15.59
CA GLY A 602 -15.91 26.54 -14.83
C GLY A 602 -14.91 27.64 -14.51
N SER A 603 -14.95 28.16 -13.27
CA SER A 603 -14.09 29.25 -12.84
C SER A 603 -12.65 28.80 -12.58
N LEU A 604 -11.68 29.63 -12.97
CA LEU A 604 -10.26 29.45 -12.65
C LEU A 604 -9.71 30.72 -12.00
N THR A 605 -9.06 30.55 -10.85
CA THR A 605 -8.36 31.63 -10.15
C THR A 605 -6.89 31.24 -9.95
N THR A 606 -5.97 32.12 -10.34
CA THR A 606 -4.58 32.05 -9.88
C THR A 606 -4.40 33.04 -8.74
N GLN A 607 -3.81 32.60 -7.64
CA GLN A 607 -3.68 33.42 -6.43
C GLN A 607 -2.49 34.37 -6.56
N SER A 608 -2.49 35.43 -5.75
CA SER A 608 -1.32 36.31 -5.60
C SER A 608 -0.07 35.50 -5.23
N GLY A 609 1.05 35.76 -5.92
CA GLY A 609 2.31 35.02 -5.76
C GLY A 609 2.38 33.66 -6.44
N SER A 610 1.27 33.14 -7.00
CA SER A 610 1.30 31.91 -7.80
C SER A 610 1.97 32.13 -9.16
N LYS A 611 2.42 31.04 -9.80
CA LYS A 611 3.15 31.10 -11.07
C LYS A 611 2.75 29.98 -12.01
N ILE A 612 2.45 30.31 -13.26
CA ILE A 612 2.27 29.37 -14.37
C ILE A 612 3.38 29.70 -15.39
N GLU A 613 4.32 28.78 -15.62
CA GLU A 613 5.52 29.05 -16.42
C GLU A 613 5.79 27.94 -17.45
N ALA A 614 5.73 28.29 -18.72
CA ALA A 614 6.30 27.50 -19.80
C ALA A 614 7.72 27.99 -20.11
N LYS A 615 8.74 27.17 -19.85
CA LYS A 615 10.15 27.59 -19.99
C LYS A 615 10.63 27.72 -21.43
N ALA A 616 9.98 27.04 -22.37
CA ALA A 616 10.40 27.01 -23.78
C ALA A 616 9.25 27.17 -24.77
N GLY A 617 8.07 26.62 -24.46
CA GLY A 617 6.89 26.63 -25.32
C GLY A 617 5.77 27.51 -24.77
N GLU A 618 4.54 27.06 -24.98
CA GLU A 618 3.34 27.85 -24.68
C GLU A 618 2.85 27.65 -23.24
N ALA A 619 2.40 28.75 -22.63
CA ALA A 619 1.58 28.72 -21.42
C ALA A 619 0.13 29.03 -21.78
N ASN A 620 -0.72 28.00 -21.72
CA ASN A 620 -2.13 28.05 -22.08
C ASN A 620 -3.01 27.96 -20.83
N VAL A 621 -3.85 28.96 -20.61
CA VAL A 621 -4.81 29.03 -19.49
C VAL A 621 -6.21 29.20 -20.07
N THR A 622 -7.13 28.27 -19.77
CA THR A 622 -8.49 28.28 -20.32
C THR A 622 -9.53 28.02 -19.23
N SER A 623 -10.58 28.83 -19.20
CA SER A 623 -11.67 28.74 -18.22
C SER A 623 -13.01 29.22 -18.79
N ALA A 624 -14.12 29.00 -18.08
CA ALA A 624 -15.37 29.73 -18.35
C ALA A 624 -15.25 31.19 -17.91
N THR A 625 -14.75 31.41 -16.68
CA THR A 625 -14.40 32.71 -16.11
C THR A 625 -13.01 32.63 -15.49
N GLY A 626 -12.18 33.65 -15.70
CA GLY A 626 -10.79 33.66 -15.24
C GLY A 626 -10.45 34.84 -14.35
N THR A 627 -9.71 34.58 -13.28
CA THR A 627 -9.04 35.61 -12.47
C THR A 627 -7.56 35.28 -12.37
N ILE A 628 -6.70 36.18 -12.84
CA ILE A 628 -5.25 36.03 -12.79
C ILE A 628 -4.70 36.96 -11.70
N GLY A 629 -4.34 36.40 -10.55
CA GLY A 629 -3.66 37.12 -9.46
C GLY A 629 -2.14 36.89 -9.42
N GLY A 630 -1.66 35.84 -10.08
CA GLY A 630 -0.24 35.47 -10.14
C GLY A 630 0.48 35.88 -11.43
N THR A 631 1.58 35.18 -11.73
CA THR A 631 2.32 35.32 -12.98
C THR A 631 1.96 34.21 -13.97
N VAL A 632 1.68 34.54 -15.23
CA VAL A 632 1.58 33.59 -16.34
C VAL A 632 2.66 33.95 -17.36
N SER A 633 3.58 33.03 -17.64
CA SER A 633 4.75 33.29 -18.49
C SER A 633 5.05 32.13 -19.43
N GLY A 634 5.53 32.45 -20.64
CA GLY A 634 5.81 31.45 -21.67
C GLY A 634 6.53 32.06 -22.86
N ASN A 635 6.96 31.23 -23.82
CA ASN A 635 7.37 31.74 -25.13
C ASN A 635 6.20 32.48 -25.80
N THR A 636 5.03 31.85 -25.76
CA THR A 636 3.73 32.43 -26.11
C THR A 636 2.81 32.22 -24.92
N VAL A 637 1.95 33.19 -24.63
CA VAL A 637 0.97 33.08 -23.54
C VAL A 637 -0.43 33.27 -24.08
N ASN A 638 -1.32 32.32 -23.80
CA ASN A 638 -2.73 32.41 -24.16
C ASN A 638 -3.60 32.26 -22.91
N VAL A 639 -4.39 33.28 -22.59
CA VAL A 639 -5.34 33.27 -21.47
C VAL A 639 -6.74 33.49 -22.00
N THR A 640 -7.62 32.51 -21.82
CA THR A 640 -8.96 32.51 -22.42
C THR A 640 -10.05 32.28 -21.37
N ALA A 641 -11.04 33.15 -21.34
CA ALA A 641 -12.34 32.97 -20.69
C ALA A 641 -13.41 32.79 -21.79
N ASN A 642 -13.96 31.58 -21.91
CA ASN A 642 -14.79 31.20 -23.05
C ASN A 642 -16.23 31.72 -22.98
N THR A 643 -16.77 31.97 -21.78
CA THR A 643 -18.20 32.31 -21.59
C THR A 643 -18.43 33.53 -20.71
N GLY A 644 -17.51 33.87 -19.81
CA GLY A 644 -17.65 35.01 -18.92
C GLY A 644 -16.41 35.91 -18.89
N GLY A 645 -16.24 36.64 -17.79
CA GLY A 645 -15.20 37.65 -17.66
C GLY A 645 -13.79 37.09 -17.43
N LEU A 646 -12.80 37.89 -17.81
CA LEU A 646 -11.39 37.67 -17.49
C LEU A 646 -10.87 38.89 -16.72
N THR A 647 -10.34 38.67 -15.52
CA THR A 647 -9.74 39.74 -14.69
C THR A 647 -8.25 39.46 -14.49
N VAL A 648 -7.41 40.48 -14.71
CA VAL A 648 -6.00 40.49 -14.32
C VAL A 648 -5.87 41.42 -13.13
N GLU A 649 -5.58 40.85 -11.96
CA GLU A 649 -5.59 41.57 -10.68
C GLU A 649 -4.34 42.45 -10.49
N ASP A 650 -4.36 43.24 -9.42
CA ASP A 650 -3.23 44.07 -9.01
C ASP A 650 -1.97 43.23 -8.79
N ASN A 651 -0.82 43.70 -9.29
CA ASN A 651 0.48 43.01 -9.30
C ASN A 651 0.55 41.69 -10.09
N ALA A 652 -0.54 41.26 -10.73
CA ALA A 652 -0.51 40.11 -11.62
C ALA A 652 0.27 40.42 -12.91
N LYS A 653 0.94 39.40 -13.45
CA LYS A 653 1.86 39.55 -14.58
C LYS A 653 1.57 38.52 -15.67
N ILE A 654 1.47 38.96 -16.91
CA ILE A 654 1.35 38.10 -18.09
C ILE A 654 2.51 38.43 -19.03
N ASP A 655 3.44 37.50 -19.22
CA ASP A 655 4.68 37.74 -19.96
C ASP A 655 4.92 36.70 -21.04
N ALA A 656 4.87 37.12 -22.29
CA ALA A 656 5.39 36.35 -23.41
C ALA A 656 6.85 36.74 -23.70
N THR A 657 7.76 35.78 -23.66
CA THR A 657 9.20 36.08 -23.77
C THR A 657 9.64 36.35 -25.20
N ASN A 658 9.09 35.66 -26.20
CA ASN A 658 9.43 35.91 -27.61
C ASN A 658 8.19 36.09 -28.51
N GLY A 659 7.14 35.28 -28.31
CA GLY A 659 5.92 35.32 -29.10
C GLY A 659 4.82 36.18 -28.49
N ALA A 660 3.59 36.00 -28.95
CA ALA A 660 2.46 36.81 -28.54
C ALA A 660 1.96 36.52 -27.11
N ALA A 661 1.44 37.56 -26.47
CA ALA A 661 0.57 37.44 -25.29
C ALA A 661 -0.88 37.72 -25.72
N THR A 662 -1.71 36.69 -25.74
CA THR A 662 -3.11 36.75 -26.19
C THR A 662 -4.06 36.54 -25.02
N LEU A 663 -4.94 37.52 -24.78
CA LEU A 663 -5.99 37.44 -23.78
C LEU A 663 -7.35 37.52 -24.47
N THR A 664 -8.24 36.57 -24.21
CA THR A 664 -9.56 36.51 -24.82
C THR A 664 -10.65 36.32 -23.76
N ALA A 665 -11.65 37.20 -23.75
CA ALA A 665 -12.90 37.06 -22.99
C ALA A 665 -14.08 37.03 -23.96
N THR A 666 -14.35 35.86 -24.56
CA THR A 666 -15.15 35.71 -25.80
C THR A 666 -16.50 36.42 -25.77
N SER A 667 -17.24 36.30 -24.66
CA SER A 667 -18.56 36.90 -24.46
C SER A 667 -18.62 37.78 -23.20
N GLY A 668 -17.48 38.03 -22.57
CA GLY A 668 -17.40 38.70 -21.27
C GLY A 668 -16.58 39.97 -21.29
N LYS A 669 -16.48 40.58 -20.11
CA LYS A 669 -15.63 41.74 -19.88
C LYS A 669 -14.19 41.31 -19.57
N LEU A 670 -13.22 41.90 -20.25
CA LEU A 670 -11.81 41.83 -19.90
C LEU A 670 -11.44 43.03 -19.02
N THR A 671 -10.98 42.78 -17.80
CA THR A 671 -10.59 43.82 -16.84
C THR A 671 -9.12 43.66 -16.45
N THR A 672 -8.34 44.74 -16.51
CA THR A 672 -6.99 44.78 -15.92
C THR A 672 -6.96 45.84 -14.83
N GLN A 673 -6.37 45.52 -13.68
CA GLN A 673 -6.24 46.43 -12.54
C GLN A 673 -4.94 47.25 -12.62
N ALA A 674 -4.85 48.36 -11.90
CA ALA A 674 -3.81 49.39 -12.09
C ALA A 674 -2.35 48.88 -11.97
N GLY A 675 -2.06 47.98 -11.03
CA GLY A 675 -0.72 47.39 -10.89
C GLY A 675 -0.47 46.15 -11.74
N SER A 676 -1.41 45.72 -12.58
CA SER A 676 -1.20 44.58 -13.50
C SER A 676 -0.25 44.95 -14.66
N SER A 677 0.45 43.94 -15.19
CA SER A 677 1.37 44.10 -16.32
C SER A 677 1.20 42.99 -17.35
N ILE A 678 1.00 43.36 -18.61
CA ILE A 678 0.93 42.45 -19.75
C ILE A 678 2.04 42.81 -20.73
N THR A 679 2.96 41.88 -21.00
CA THR A 679 4.13 42.14 -21.85
C THR A 679 4.38 41.06 -22.90
N SER A 680 4.92 41.48 -24.04
CA SER A 680 5.58 40.60 -25.02
C SER A 680 6.89 41.24 -25.48
N THR A 681 8.03 40.58 -25.26
CA THR A 681 9.36 41.20 -25.49
C THR A 681 9.72 41.36 -26.97
N GLY A 682 9.11 40.59 -27.88
CA GLY A 682 9.53 40.54 -29.29
C GLY A 682 8.41 40.49 -30.34
N ASP A 683 7.14 40.42 -29.92
CA ASP A 683 6.03 40.19 -30.85
C ASP A 683 4.84 41.11 -30.54
N GLN A 684 3.68 40.57 -30.17
CA GLN A 684 2.47 41.37 -30.00
C GLN A 684 1.68 41.01 -28.75
N VAL A 685 0.95 42.00 -28.24
CA VAL A 685 -0.10 41.79 -27.24
C VAL A 685 -1.45 41.92 -27.93
N ASN A 686 -2.29 40.89 -27.83
CA ASN A 686 -3.63 40.84 -28.41
C ASN A 686 -4.68 40.67 -27.32
N LEU A 687 -5.57 41.63 -27.18
CA LEU A 687 -6.73 41.55 -26.28
C LEU A 687 -8.00 41.50 -27.11
N SER A 688 -8.87 40.52 -26.83
CA SER A 688 -10.19 40.37 -27.47
C SER A 688 -11.27 40.19 -26.42
N ALA A 689 -12.33 41.00 -26.43
CA ALA A 689 -13.43 40.89 -25.47
C ALA A 689 -14.76 41.45 -25.98
N GLN A 690 -15.86 41.16 -25.27
CA GLN A 690 -17.11 41.90 -25.48
C GLN A 690 -16.95 43.34 -24.98
N ASP A 691 -16.52 43.51 -23.73
CA ASP A 691 -16.18 44.81 -23.14
C ASP A 691 -14.76 44.78 -22.55
N GLY A 692 -14.06 45.91 -22.57
CA GLY A 692 -12.71 46.07 -22.03
C GLY A 692 -12.62 47.18 -21.00
N SER A 693 -11.91 46.96 -19.90
CA SER A 693 -11.57 47.96 -18.88
C SER A 693 -10.11 47.82 -18.51
N ILE A 694 -9.25 48.67 -19.08
CA ILE A 694 -7.80 48.57 -18.99
C ILE A 694 -7.26 49.63 -18.04
N ALA A 695 -6.86 49.23 -16.83
CA ALA A 695 -6.18 50.12 -15.88
C ALA A 695 -4.67 49.84 -15.76
N GLY A 696 -4.23 48.63 -16.11
CA GLY A 696 -2.84 48.20 -16.00
C GLY A 696 -1.91 48.66 -17.12
N LYS A 697 -0.71 48.09 -17.11
CA LYS A 697 0.33 48.33 -18.12
C LYS A 697 0.29 47.28 -19.22
N ILE A 698 0.41 47.72 -20.47
CA ILE A 698 0.52 46.84 -21.64
C ILE A 698 1.73 47.27 -22.47
N ASN A 699 2.67 46.36 -22.74
CA ASN A 699 3.90 46.69 -23.45
C ASN A 699 4.35 45.56 -24.41
N ALA A 700 4.40 45.85 -25.71
CA ALA A 700 4.91 44.92 -26.73
C ALA A 700 5.41 45.65 -27.98
N ALA A 701 5.97 44.95 -28.97
CA ALA A 701 6.32 45.59 -30.25
C ALA A 701 5.05 46.10 -30.96
N ASN A 702 4.00 45.26 -31.02
CA ASN A 702 2.66 45.65 -31.47
C ASN A 702 1.62 45.41 -30.37
N VAL A 703 0.60 46.27 -30.28
CA VAL A 703 -0.50 46.09 -29.32
C VAL A 703 -1.83 46.21 -30.06
N THR A 704 -2.70 45.21 -29.92
CA THR A 704 -4.05 45.22 -30.46
C THR A 704 -5.08 45.06 -29.34
N LEU A 705 -5.95 46.05 -29.20
CA LEU A 705 -7.10 46.04 -28.29
C LEU A 705 -8.37 45.92 -29.14
N ASN A 706 -9.01 44.77 -29.12
CA ASN A 706 -10.19 44.48 -29.91
C ASN A 706 -11.39 44.22 -29.01
N THR A 707 -12.39 45.09 -29.05
CA THR A 707 -13.66 44.91 -28.34
C THR A 707 -14.83 45.06 -29.29
N THR A 708 -15.87 44.25 -29.10
CA THR A 708 -17.10 44.38 -29.90
C THR A 708 -18.10 45.37 -29.31
N GLY A 709 -17.99 45.66 -28.00
CA GLY A 709 -18.77 46.63 -27.25
C GLY A 709 -17.93 47.82 -26.77
N THR A 710 -17.88 48.02 -25.45
CA THR A 710 -17.21 49.18 -24.85
C THR A 710 -15.75 48.87 -24.53
N LEU A 711 -14.83 49.76 -24.87
CA LEU A 711 -13.45 49.77 -24.37
C LEU A 711 -13.21 51.01 -23.52
N THR A 712 -12.84 50.84 -22.25
CA THR A 712 -12.38 51.91 -21.38
C THR A 712 -10.90 51.73 -21.06
N THR A 713 -10.05 52.73 -21.33
CA THR A 713 -8.73 52.84 -20.71
C THR A 713 -8.84 53.81 -19.54
N VAL A 714 -8.40 53.38 -18.35
CA VAL A 714 -8.56 54.13 -17.11
C VAL A 714 -7.43 55.14 -16.95
N ALA A 715 -7.69 56.29 -16.34
CA ALA A 715 -6.64 57.25 -16.01
C ALA A 715 -5.50 56.58 -15.22
N GLY A 716 -4.26 56.76 -15.70
CA GLY A 716 -3.08 56.11 -15.14
C GLY A 716 -2.66 54.79 -15.83
N SER A 717 -3.48 54.22 -16.72
CA SER A 717 -3.06 53.08 -17.55
C SER A 717 -1.98 53.51 -18.55
N ASP A 718 -1.05 52.59 -18.87
CA ASP A 718 0.05 52.82 -19.80
C ASP A 718 0.10 51.72 -20.87
N ILE A 719 -0.33 52.04 -22.09
CA ILE A 719 -0.40 51.11 -23.21
C ILE A 719 0.64 51.52 -24.25
N LYS A 720 1.62 50.66 -24.52
CA LYS A 720 2.77 51.00 -25.36
C LYS A 720 3.08 49.91 -26.39
N ALA A 721 2.93 50.27 -27.67
CA ALA A 721 3.57 49.58 -28.78
C ALA A 721 4.98 50.20 -28.97
N THR A 722 6.05 49.48 -28.63
CA THR A 722 7.39 50.07 -28.49
C THR A 722 8.10 50.38 -29.80
N SER A 723 7.80 49.63 -30.85
CA SER A 723 8.46 49.73 -32.17
C SER A 723 7.50 49.47 -33.34
N GLY A 724 6.19 49.40 -33.05
CA GLY A 724 5.19 48.94 -34.00
C GLY A 724 3.86 49.65 -33.86
N THR A 725 2.79 48.94 -34.23
CA THR A 725 1.44 49.53 -34.32
C THR A 725 0.65 49.28 -33.05
N LEU A 726 0.03 50.33 -32.53
CA LEU A 726 -1.08 50.26 -31.58
C LEU A 726 -2.40 50.28 -32.35
N VAL A 727 -3.21 49.25 -32.23
CA VAL A 727 -4.55 49.15 -32.83
C VAL A 727 -5.59 49.12 -31.72
N ILE A 728 -6.61 49.97 -31.84
CA ILE A 728 -7.77 50.03 -30.94
C ILE A 728 -9.02 49.88 -31.79
N ASN A 729 -9.79 48.81 -31.55
CA ASN A 729 -11.09 48.57 -32.16
C ASN A 729 -12.15 48.46 -31.06
N ALA A 730 -13.21 49.26 -31.14
CA ALA A 730 -14.34 49.20 -30.22
C ALA A 730 -15.63 49.67 -30.90
N LYS A 731 -16.79 49.36 -30.32
CA LYS A 731 -18.00 50.13 -30.64
C LYS A 731 -17.92 51.48 -29.94
N ASP A 732 -17.72 51.45 -28.63
CA ASP A 732 -17.67 52.64 -27.77
C ASP A 732 -16.29 52.72 -27.07
N ALA A 733 -15.41 53.63 -27.49
CA ALA A 733 -14.07 53.78 -26.93
C ALA A 733 -13.97 54.99 -25.99
N LYS A 734 -13.80 54.75 -24.68
CA LYS A 734 -13.45 55.78 -23.69
C LYS A 734 -11.97 55.69 -23.33
N LEU A 735 -11.17 56.62 -23.81
CA LEU A 735 -9.71 56.58 -23.69
C LEU A 735 -9.22 57.64 -22.68
N ASP A 736 -9.21 57.30 -21.38
CA ASP A 736 -8.75 58.21 -20.32
C ASP A 736 -7.27 58.01 -19.94
N GLY A 737 -6.68 56.88 -20.33
CA GLY A 737 -5.28 56.54 -20.07
C GLY A 737 -4.28 57.00 -21.13
N ALA A 738 -2.99 56.70 -20.93
CA ALA A 738 -1.94 56.93 -21.91
C ALA A 738 -1.82 55.73 -22.86
N ALA A 739 -1.78 56.01 -24.16
CA ALA A 739 -1.54 55.00 -25.18
C ALA A 739 -0.54 55.52 -26.23
N SER A 740 0.41 54.69 -26.66
CA SER A 740 1.41 55.11 -27.64
C SER A 740 1.90 53.99 -28.57
N GLY A 741 2.35 54.38 -29.76
CA GLY A 741 2.95 53.49 -30.76
C GLY A 741 3.83 54.23 -31.77
N ASP A 742 4.53 53.50 -32.64
CA ASP A 742 5.12 54.13 -33.83
C ASP A 742 4.02 54.53 -34.81
N ARG A 743 3.04 53.65 -34.95
CA ARG A 743 1.76 53.94 -35.61
C ARG A 743 0.62 53.71 -34.65
N THR A 744 -0.41 54.56 -34.69
CA THR A 744 -1.64 54.34 -33.93
C THR A 744 -2.83 54.24 -34.89
N VAL A 745 -3.72 53.30 -34.63
CA VAL A 745 -4.96 53.08 -35.38
C VAL A 745 -6.10 52.99 -34.39
N VAL A 746 -7.07 53.89 -34.48
CA VAL A 746 -8.28 53.88 -33.65
C VAL A 746 -9.50 53.75 -34.56
N ASN A 747 -10.21 52.63 -34.44
CA ASN A 747 -11.47 52.36 -35.13
C ASN A 747 -12.58 52.24 -34.08
N ALA A 748 -13.45 53.25 -34.01
CA ALA A 748 -14.57 53.24 -33.07
C ALA A 748 -15.86 53.72 -33.72
N THR A 749 -17.01 53.25 -33.24
CA THR A 749 -18.28 53.92 -33.58
C THR A 749 -18.35 55.24 -32.83
N ASN A 750 -18.26 55.20 -31.50
CA ASN A 750 -18.21 56.39 -30.65
C ASN A 750 -16.89 56.45 -29.89
N ALA A 751 -16.36 57.66 -29.69
CA ALA A 751 -15.12 57.86 -28.93
C ALA A 751 -15.25 59.01 -27.92
N SER A 752 -14.62 58.85 -26.76
CA SER A 752 -14.59 59.85 -25.69
C SER A 752 -13.35 59.70 -24.82
N GLY A 753 -13.14 60.62 -23.88
CA GLY A 753 -12.11 60.53 -22.84
C GLY A 753 -11.20 61.74 -22.77
N SER A 754 -10.30 61.72 -21.78
CA SER A 754 -9.32 62.79 -21.53
C SER A 754 -7.85 62.35 -21.65
N GLY A 755 -7.61 61.12 -22.09
CA GLY A 755 -6.29 60.54 -22.24
C GLY A 755 -5.54 61.02 -23.48
N SER A 756 -4.36 60.44 -23.71
CA SER A 756 -3.50 60.78 -24.85
C SER A 756 -3.16 59.54 -25.66
N VAL A 757 -3.41 59.58 -26.97
CA VAL A 757 -3.02 58.54 -27.93
C VAL A 757 -1.93 59.11 -28.84
N THR A 758 -0.69 58.64 -28.68
CA THR A 758 0.48 59.25 -29.34
C THR A 758 1.10 58.31 -30.36
N ALA A 759 1.34 58.77 -31.58
CA ALA A 759 2.17 58.10 -32.57
C ALA A 759 3.52 58.81 -32.72
N VAL A 760 4.60 58.05 -32.91
CA VAL A 760 5.89 58.62 -33.33
C VAL A 760 5.85 59.01 -34.81
N THR A 761 5.32 58.14 -35.67
CA THR A 761 5.38 58.32 -37.14
C THR A 761 4.06 58.75 -37.76
N SER A 762 2.96 58.06 -37.46
CA SER A 762 1.65 58.32 -38.07
C SER A 762 0.48 57.81 -37.24
N SER A 763 -0.63 58.55 -37.27
CA SER A 763 -1.88 58.17 -36.61
C SER A 763 -3.01 58.09 -37.63
N ASN A 764 -3.83 57.04 -37.56
CA ASN A 764 -5.06 56.90 -38.32
C ASN A 764 -6.24 56.75 -37.36
N VAL A 765 -7.25 57.61 -37.49
CA VAL A 765 -8.43 57.59 -36.63
C VAL A 765 -9.68 57.58 -37.50
N ASN A 766 -10.51 56.57 -37.31
CA ASN A 766 -11.78 56.38 -38.00
C ASN A 766 -12.90 56.28 -36.97
N ILE A 767 -13.65 57.39 -36.81
CA ILE A 767 -14.79 57.49 -35.88
C ILE A 767 -16.05 57.75 -36.71
N THR A 768 -17.00 56.83 -36.66
CA THR A 768 -18.20 56.85 -37.53
C THR A 768 -19.46 57.40 -36.86
N GLY A 769 -19.44 57.62 -35.54
CA GLY A 769 -20.51 58.16 -34.71
C GLY A 769 -20.02 59.37 -33.90
N ASP A 770 -20.45 59.49 -32.64
CA ASP A 770 -20.24 60.70 -31.84
C ASP A 770 -18.83 60.76 -31.21
N LEU A 771 -18.27 61.97 -31.16
CA LEU A 771 -17.01 62.30 -30.48
C LEU A 771 -17.27 63.32 -29.37
N SER A 772 -17.25 62.88 -28.10
CA SER A 772 -17.53 63.73 -26.95
C SER A 772 -16.34 63.76 -25.99
N THR A 773 -15.72 64.93 -25.82
CA THR A 773 -14.50 65.08 -25.00
C THR A 773 -14.56 66.35 -24.15
N VAL A 774 -14.28 66.24 -22.85
CA VAL A 774 -14.31 67.40 -21.93
C VAL A 774 -13.04 68.26 -22.08
N ASN A 775 -11.89 67.61 -22.38
CA ASN A 775 -10.56 68.22 -22.51
C ASN A 775 -9.88 67.96 -23.88
N GLY A 776 -10.59 67.40 -24.87
CA GLY A 776 -10.01 66.96 -26.14
C GLY A 776 -9.45 65.53 -26.06
N LEU A 777 -9.77 64.68 -27.05
CA LEU A 777 -9.04 63.44 -27.30
C LEU A 777 -7.76 63.82 -28.06
N ASN A 778 -6.62 63.81 -27.37
CA ASN A 778 -5.35 64.19 -27.96
C ASN A 778 -4.75 63.03 -28.75
N ILE A 779 -4.97 63.03 -30.07
CA ILE A 779 -4.26 62.17 -31.02
C ILE A 779 -3.08 62.96 -31.60
N ILE A 780 -1.86 62.60 -31.22
CA ILE A 780 -0.65 63.36 -31.55
C ILE A 780 0.30 62.49 -32.37
N SER A 781 0.62 62.89 -33.60
CA SER A 781 1.75 62.34 -34.36
C SER A 781 2.94 63.30 -34.27
N LYS A 782 4.03 62.88 -33.61
CA LYS A 782 5.20 63.74 -33.38
C LYS A 782 5.89 64.19 -34.68
N ASN A 783 5.76 63.40 -35.75
CA ASN A 783 6.37 63.66 -37.06
C ASN A 783 5.37 64.14 -38.14
N GLY A 784 4.16 64.56 -37.75
CA GLY A 784 3.30 65.41 -38.59
C GLY A 784 2.41 64.74 -39.66
N LYS A 785 2.13 63.44 -39.58
CA LYS A 785 1.15 62.75 -40.46
C LYS A 785 -0.01 62.17 -39.64
N ASN A 786 -1.16 62.84 -39.67
CA ASN A 786 -2.41 62.36 -39.05
C ASN A 786 -3.49 62.23 -40.13
N THR A 787 -4.09 61.05 -40.26
CA THR A 787 -5.30 60.85 -41.07
C THR A 787 -6.47 60.69 -40.12
N VAL A 788 -7.36 61.68 -40.07
CA VAL A 788 -8.53 61.68 -39.19
C VAL A 788 -9.78 61.71 -40.06
N VAL A 789 -10.61 60.67 -39.97
CA VAL A 789 -11.90 60.55 -40.64
C VAL A 789 -12.98 60.52 -39.56
N LEU A 790 -13.75 61.60 -39.46
CA LEU A 790 -14.89 61.75 -38.54
C LEU A 790 -16.18 61.81 -39.37
N LYS A 791 -17.18 60.99 -39.06
CA LYS A 791 -18.45 60.93 -39.80
C LYS A 791 -19.68 60.94 -38.87
N GLY A 792 -19.68 61.80 -37.84
CA GLY A 792 -20.72 61.89 -36.81
C GLY A 792 -21.67 63.08 -36.94
N ALA A 793 -22.80 63.03 -36.23
CA ALA A 793 -23.81 64.10 -36.18
C ALA A 793 -23.42 65.26 -35.25
N GLU A 794 -22.60 65.00 -34.22
CA GLU A 794 -22.11 65.99 -33.26
C GLU A 794 -20.60 65.77 -33.00
N ILE A 795 -19.77 66.78 -33.33
CA ILE A 795 -18.30 66.74 -33.23
C ILE A 795 -17.82 67.97 -32.44
N ASP A 796 -17.37 67.79 -31.20
CA ASP A 796 -16.74 68.86 -30.40
C ASP A 796 -15.21 68.67 -30.33
N VAL A 797 -14.49 69.43 -31.16
CA VAL A 797 -13.02 69.36 -31.30
C VAL A 797 -12.38 70.61 -30.70
N LYS A 798 -11.60 70.44 -29.61
CA LYS A 798 -10.84 71.52 -28.97
C LYS A 798 -9.40 71.69 -29.48
N TYR A 799 -8.72 70.61 -29.91
CA TYR A 799 -7.32 70.68 -30.32
C TYR A 799 -6.92 69.50 -31.23
N ILE A 800 -6.52 69.79 -32.48
CA ILE A 800 -5.78 68.88 -33.37
C ILE A 800 -4.49 69.63 -33.73
N GLN A 801 -3.32 69.02 -33.49
CA GLN A 801 -2.04 69.67 -33.79
C GLN A 801 -1.85 69.81 -35.33
N PRO A 802 -1.53 71.01 -35.87
CA PRO A 802 -1.48 71.22 -37.33
C PRO A 802 -0.29 70.53 -37.99
N GLY A 803 -0.58 69.64 -38.93
CA GLY A 803 0.37 68.98 -39.84
C GLY A 803 -0.42 68.23 -40.91
N VAL A 804 -0.76 68.93 -42.00
CA VAL A 804 -1.55 68.49 -43.18
C VAL A 804 -2.71 67.55 -42.83
N ALA A 805 -3.77 68.10 -42.25
CA ALA A 805 -5.05 67.40 -42.09
C ALA A 805 -5.88 67.54 -43.38
N SER A 806 -6.25 66.44 -44.03
CA SER A 806 -7.39 66.41 -44.95
C SER A 806 -8.66 66.09 -44.13
N ALA A 807 -9.17 67.08 -43.40
CA ALA A 807 -10.51 66.98 -42.84
C ALA A 807 -11.49 67.11 -44.02
N ASN A 808 -12.13 66.01 -44.43
CA ASN A 808 -13.28 66.14 -45.32
C ASN A 808 -14.38 66.88 -44.56
N GLU A 809 -14.65 68.11 -45.01
CA GLU A 809 -15.89 68.89 -44.90
C GLU A 809 -16.25 69.72 -43.64
N VAL A 810 -15.51 69.77 -42.53
CA VAL A 810 -16.07 70.42 -41.31
C VAL A 810 -15.23 71.52 -40.63
N ILE A 811 -14.07 71.93 -41.16
CA ILE A 811 -13.22 72.96 -40.50
C ILE A 811 -13.35 74.38 -41.09
N GLU A 812 -14.11 74.59 -42.17
CA GLU A 812 -14.20 75.93 -42.79
C GLU A 812 -15.40 76.79 -42.30
N ALA A 813 -16.31 76.27 -41.47
CA ALA A 813 -17.48 77.03 -41.01
C ALA A 813 -17.25 77.80 -39.70
N LYS A 814 -16.33 77.34 -38.83
CA LYS A 814 -16.17 77.92 -37.48
C LYS A 814 -15.21 79.11 -37.42
N ARG A 815 -14.32 79.27 -38.43
CA ARG A 815 -13.34 80.36 -38.49
C ARG A 815 -13.89 81.66 -39.12
N VAL A 816 -15.06 81.60 -39.75
CA VAL A 816 -15.76 82.76 -40.35
C VAL A 816 -16.71 83.42 -39.35
N LEU A 817 -17.25 82.70 -38.37
CA LEU A 817 -18.23 83.25 -37.42
C LEU A 817 -17.60 84.06 -36.27
N GLU A 818 -16.33 83.83 -35.96
CA GLU A 818 -15.60 84.50 -34.87
C GLU A 818 -14.96 85.84 -35.30
N LYS A 819 -14.95 86.14 -36.61
CA LYS A 819 -14.53 87.44 -37.18
C LYS A 819 -15.66 88.43 -37.42
N VAL A 820 -16.91 88.07 -37.14
CA VAL A 820 -18.09 88.95 -37.29
C VAL A 820 -18.49 89.62 -35.97
N LYS A 821 -17.90 89.22 -34.85
CA LYS A 821 -18.16 89.80 -33.50
C LYS A 821 -17.30 91.01 -33.14
N ASP A 822 -16.23 91.28 -33.89
CA ASP A 822 -15.29 92.40 -33.63
C ASP A 822 -15.35 93.52 -34.69
N LEU A 823 -16.47 93.66 -35.41
CA LEU A 823 -16.68 94.80 -36.30
C LEU A 823 -17.07 96.04 -35.49
N SER A 824 -16.34 97.13 -35.67
CA SER A 824 -16.67 98.43 -35.10
C SER A 824 -17.96 98.99 -35.74
N ASP A 825 -18.68 99.88 -35.03
CA ASP A 825 -19.95 100.44 -35.50
C ASP A 825 -19.80 101.20 -36.84
N GLU A 826 -18.60 101.71 -37.17
CA GLU A 826 -18.30 102.38 -38.45
C GLU A 826 -18.18 101.41 -39.65
N GLU A 827 -17.81 100.14 -39.41
CA GLU A 827 -17.72 99.12 -40.47
C GLU A 827 -19.10 98.51 -40.80
N ARG A 828 -20.04 98.52 -39.84
CA ARG A 828 -21.44 98.11 -40.07
C ARG A 828 -22.25 99.12 -40.90
N GLU A 829 -21.95 100.42 -40.78
CA GLU A 829 -22.68 101.46 -41.54
C GLU A 829 -22.27 101.51 -43.03
N THR A 830 -21.04 101.09 -43.36
CA THR A 830 -20.54 101.08 -44.74
C THR A 830 -21.10 99.91 -45.56
N LEU A 831 -21.43 98.78 -44.91
CA LEU A 831 -22.05 97.61 -45.54
C LEU A 831 -23.57 97.77 -45.80
N ALA A 832 -24.27 98.65 -45.08
CA ALA A 832 -25.68 98.95 -45.30
C ALA A 832 -25.94 99.86 -46.52
N LYS A 833 -24.97 100.68 -46.94
CA LYS A 833 -25.07 101.57 -48.11
C LYS A 833 -24.83 100.88 -49.47
N LEU A 834 -24.38 99.62 -49.48
CA LEU A 834 -24.13 98.82 -50.68
C LEU A 834 -25.23 97.78 -51.01
N GLY A 835 -26.37 97.80 -50.31
CA GLY A 835 -27.59 97.09 -50.74
C GLY A 835 -27.49 95.56 -50.83
N VAL A 836 -26.76 94.91 -49.93
CA VAL A 836 -26.63 93.43 -49.89
C VAL A 836 -27.60 92.86 -48.83
N SER A 837 -28.72 92.28 -49.26
CA SER A 837 -29.78 91.77 -48.35
C SER A 837 -29.71 90.28 -48.02
N ALA A 838 -28.76 89.52 -48.57
CA ALA A 838 -28.50 88.14 -48.15
C ALA A 838 -27.17 87.63 -48.73
N VAL A 839 -26.30 87.08 -47.88
CA VAL A 839 -25.14 86.27 -48.31
C VAL A 839 -25.57 84.80 -48.27
N ARG A 840 -25.64 84.15 -49.44
CA ARG A 840 -25.70 82.67 -49.53
C ARG A 840 -24.29 82.14 -49.84
N PHE A 841 -23.85 81.15 -49.07
CA PHE A 841 -22.64 80.37 -49.36
C PHE A 841 -23.00 79.16 -50.24
N VAL A 842 -22.16 78.85 -51.23
CA VAL A 842 -22.20 77.62 -52.04
C VAL A 842 -20.82 76.95 -51.92
N GLU A 843 -20.81 75.63 -51.80
CA GLU A 843 -19.66 74.75 -51.52
C GLU A 843 -18.49 74.81 -52.54
N PRO A 844 -17.28 74.35 -52.15
CA PRO A 844 -16.02 74.78 -52.76
C PRO A 844 -15.51 73.81 -53.82
N ASN A 845 -15.20 74.31 -55.01
CA ASN A 845 -14.23 73.69 -55.91
C ASN A 845 -13.37 74.81 -56.52
N ASN A 846 -12.05 74.71 -56.33
CA ASN A 846 -11.02 75.67 -56.73
C ASN A 846 -11.04 76.03 -58.22
N THR A 847 -11.95 76.92 -58.63
CA THR A 847 -11.90 77.71 -59.88
C THR A 847 -12.79 78.95 -59.69
N ILE A 848 -12.22 80.16 -59.67
CA ILE A 848 -13.02 81.39 -59.71
C ILE A 848 -13.55 81.56 -61.13
N THR A 849 -14.83 81.27 -61.32
CA THR A 849 -15.62 81.73 -62.48
C THR A 849 -16.76 82.56 -61.93
N VAL A 850 -16.80 83.87 -62.22
CA VAL A 850 -17.97 84.69 -61.92
C VAL A 850 -19.01 84.40 -62.99
N ASN A 851 -20.08 83.71 -62.61
CA ASN A 851 -21.23 83.50 -63.47
C ASN A 851 -22.45 84.15 -62.80
N THR A 852 -22.86 85.33 -63.28
CA THR A 852 -24.18 85.87 -62.97
C THR A 852 -25.20 85.07 -63.76
N GLN A 853 -25.88 84.11 -63.12
CA GLN A 853 -27.01 83.43 -63.73
C GLN A 853 -28.23 84.35 -63.57
N ASN A 854 -28.57 85.07 -64.64
CA ASN A 854 -29.97 85.35 -64.95
C ASN A 854 -30.40 84.36 -66.03
N GLU A 855 -31.64 83.91 -65.91
CA GLU A 855 -32.31 83.00 -66.83
C GLU A 855 -32.26 83.51 -68.29
N PHE A 856 -32.24 82.54 -69.23
CA PHE A 856 -32.32 82.62 -70.71
C PHE A 856 -31.03 82.41 -71.54
N THR A 857 -30.93 81.17 -72.09
CA THR A 857 -30.43 80.76 -73.43
C THR A 857 -28.95 80.89 -73.87
N THR A 858 -28.42 79.73 -74.35
CA THR A 858 -27.36 79.46 -75.37
C THR A 858 -25.85 79.74 -75.09
N ARG A 859 -25.03 78.69 -75.29
CA ARG A 859 -23.53 78.60 -75.33
C ARG A 859 -22.83 79.68 -76.21
N PRO A 860 -21.47 79.86 -76.21
CA PRO A 860 -20.41 79.35 -75.31
C PRO A 860 -19.40 80.43 -74.77
N SER A 861 -18.56 79.95 -73.85
CA SER A 861 -17.35 80.49 -73.18
C SER A 861 -16.47 81.55 -73.89
N SER A 862 -16.06 82.58 -73.12
CA SER A 862 -14.91 83.47 -73.42
C SER A 862 -13.91 83.45 -72.25
N GLN A 863 -12.60 83.47 -72.53
CA GLN A 863 -11.50 83.26 -71.58
C GLN A 863 -10.62 84.52 -71.48
N VAL A 864 -10.24 84.92 -70.27
CA VAL A 864 -9.33 86.05 -70.00
C VAL A 864 -8.02 85.50 -69.42
N THR A 865 -6.89 85.91 -69.97
CA THR A 865 -5.54 85.53 -69.51
C THR A 865 -4.75 86.78 -69.13
N ILE A 866 -4.17 86.80 -67.93
CA ILE A 866 -3.30 87.88 -67.44
C ILE A 866 -1.91 87.27 -67.19
N SER A 867 -0.90 87.83 -67.83
CA SER A 867 0.53 87.56 -67.55
C SER A 867 1.32 88.86 -67.63
N GLU A 868 2.21 89.06 -66.65
CA GLU A 868 3.18 90.14 -66.49
C GLU A 868 3.04 91.34 -67.45
N GLY A 869 2.28 92.34 -67.00
CA GLY A 869 2.25 93.68 -67.60
C GLY A 869 1.18 93.94 -68.68
N LYS A 870 0.40 92.94 -69.12
CA LYS A 870 -0.76 93.14 -70.02
C LYS A 870 -1.99 92.30 -69.63
N ALA A 871 -3.19 92.87 -69.78
CA ALA A 871 -4.45 92.13 -69.75
C ALA A 871 -5.02 92.02 -71.18
N CYS A 872 -5.28 90.81 -71.65
CA CYS A 872 -5.84 90.55 -72.98
C CYS A 872 -7.21 89.86 -72.90
N PHE A 873 -8.19 90.43 -73.60
CA PHE A 873 -9.52 89.83 -73.77
C PHE A 873 -9.60 89.14 -75.14
N SER A 874 -9.99 87.87 -75.17
CA SER A 874 -10.32 87.16 -76.41
C SER A 874 -11.77 86.71 -76.39
N SER A 875 -12.53 87.11 -77.41
CA SER A 875 -13.81 86.48 -77.73
C SER A 875 -13.56 85.37 -78.73
N GLY A 876 -14.39 84.32 -78.72
CA GLY A 876 -14.23 83.09 -79.51
C GLY A 876 -14.16 83.23 -81.04
N ASN A 877 -14.06 84.44 -81.60
CA ASN A 877 -13.88 84.72 -83.02
C ASN A 877 -12.55 85.44 -83.36
N GLY A 878 -11.47 85.17 -82.62
CA GLY A 878 -10.11 85.42 -83.11
C GLY A 878 -9.61 86.88 -83.11
N ALA A 879 -10.31 87.82 -82.45
CA ALA A 879 -9.80 89.16 -82.20
C ALA A 879 -9.38 89.30 -80.72
N ALA A 880 -8.14 89.71 -80.47
CA ALA A 880 -7.59 89.94 -79.13
C ALA A 880 -7.36 91.45 -78.91
N VAL A 881 -7.92 92.00 -77.82
CA VAL A 881 -7.64 93.38 -77.36
C VAL A 881 -6.78 93.30 -76.12
N CYS A 882 -5.58 93.90 -76.16
CA CYS A 882 -4.60 93.88 -75.07
C CYS A 882 -4.31 95.29 -74.56
N THR A 883 -4.37 95.51 -73.24
CA THR A 883 -3.98 96.77 -72.59
C THR A 883 -2.72 96.56 -71.77
N ASN A 884 -1.75 97.47 -71.85
CA ASN A 884 -0.60 97.53 -70.94
C ASN A 884 -1.04 98.10 -69.59
N ILE A 885 -0.50 97.55 -68.51
CA ILE A 885 -0.57 98.16 -67.17
C ILE A 885 0.77 98.88 -66.97
N THR A 886 0.82 100.19 -67.24
CA THR A 886 1.97 101.05 -66.95
C THR A 886 1.78 101.83 -65.66
N ASP A 887 2.85 101.85 -64.87
CA ASP A 887 3.11 102.62 -63.66
C ASP A 887 3.28 104.13 -63.95
N GLY A 888 2.88 104.99 -62.98
CA GLY A 888 3.38 106.36 -62.86
C GLY A 888 2.39 107.52 -62.60
N GLY A 889 2.30 107.96 -61.32
CA GLY A 889 2.28 109.37 -60.87
C GLY A 889 0.94 109.94 -60.36
N GLN A 890 0.81 110.69 -59.25
CA GLN A 890 1.70 111.41 -58.29
C GLN A 890 0.93 111.49 -56.93
N GLN A 891 1.47 111.65 -55.71
CA GLN A 891 2.69 112.28 -55.17
C GLN A 891 3.47 111.34 -54.23
#